data_AF-A0A7V2HB94-F1
#
_entry.id   AF-A0A7V2HB94-F1
#
_cell.length_a   1.000
_cell.length_b   1.000
_cell.length_c   1.000
_cell.angle_alpha   90.00
_cell.angle_beta   90.00
_cell.angle_gamma   90.00
#
_symmetry.space_group_name_H-M   'P 1'
#
loop_
_entity.id
_entity.type
_entity.pdbx_description
1 polymer ?
#
loop_
_entity_poly.entity_id
_entity_poly.type
_entity_poly.pdbx_seq_one_letter_code
_entity_poly.pdbx_strand_id
1 'polypeptide(L)'
;MPVTLEKLSPETDLQVYFERPSAIAAMSQATANSFRLTGAWRQQFDWAVVEWNQNNVFEHPLFRNLPDGDLSGLTLTYEETRDNCIPIDSNIFPTVDWPYLRIWTRQNGVEDFFKVDIKSRATPVEGSYAAASAELQLGGTPTAGDFVGVSFQQEHFTHEVTASDTIEDIVQAIADSINVFSTGLAASRTGTVLRVTLRDASTGRNGNRLGLYGFVAGAKTETWAPWWTVFSGGQSPVRWRVTINFANLTATDGRTVPAAFIRKMRWTYAAELQSGAYQRSEYAVEISNWTVTGANRRYQVAGPGSRRMEDDDRSVQYLGAWQTGRGNFSGGSIRFTAESNASCSMTYSHPASHKLYLGSRLAFNSADVEVRVDGNVVLAQSLLVPGEDALARLLLGTFPAGSHTVLVKHAGPAGPPDHYLYFDFLEICMPVETLPVLPADNKVTLATDWDTDHSLAVPAERTAWMIHSLGYHGRANHYVGALWFYELVRTGHVYSSATIEFVGTPVFSATTQVTITQSGEATVLSHLNRIGDTAETIAKAFELELNKGYTSVRASSSGSVLTVYSRLMGAAGNAIGIAVSPSTGSFHGVASGSNLAGGNDGKWHTDLTSSPRLNRAVRDWSRAFYSAMHAYGIDVTAAFSLELQHGDDSVEAGIAQRYPNGDPALLNTPALQTNFSPASIAFWKEVHKEMAGLMQESGIVPYMQLGEVQWWYFPSGGGMPFYDAYTTSLFQATYGRPMGVIPSQFADPAAFPEEVAFLPTLIGAFTAQVVGHVRAAYPNCRVEVLYPTDVNNTALNSMINYPVGEWTPAKLDNLKTESFSFTFARDLNLSRLTIDHGAVRGFPRSRRSFLVGINDPLTPWMKEVRIAKAQGIESIVLFALDQYCLVGYETPLPAGMRRCAVQG
;
A
#
# COMPACT_ATOMS: atom_id res chain seq x y z
N MET A 1 -20.99 -27.29 -2.15
CA MET A 1 -22.10 -26.47 -2.69
C MET A 1 -21.49 -25.48 -3.68
N PRO A 2 -22.13 -25.21 -4.83
CA PRO A 2 -21.64 -24.20 -5.78
C PRO A 2 -21.61 -22.81 -5.12
N VAL A 3 -20.53 -22.05 -5.34
CA VAL A 3 -20.34 -20.69 -4.81
C VAL A 3 -20.91 -19.68 -5.82
N THR A 4 -21.47 -18.57 -5.34
CA THR A 4 -21.91 -17.43 -6.15
C THR A 4 -21.15 -16.19 -5.72
N LEU A 5 -20.79 -15.33 -6.68
CA LEU A 5 -20.14 -14.05 -6.42
C LEU A 5 -21.16 -12.92 -6.35
N GLU A 6 -20.95 -12.01 -5.41
CA GLU A 6 -21.86 -10.90 -5.15
C GLU A 6 -21.11 -9.58 -5.08
N LYS A 7 -21.65 -8.56 -5.75
CA LYS A 7 -21.15 -7.18 -5.74
C LYS A 7 -20.96 -6.67 -4.32
N LEU A 8 -19.88 -5.93 -4.13
CA LEU A 8 -19.51 -5.27 -2.88
C LEU A 8 -19.28 -6.26 -1.72
N SER A 9 -19.05 -7.55 -1.98
CA SER A 9 -18.73 -8.51 -0.91
C SER A 9 -17.25 -8.38 -0.52
N PRO A 10 -16.91 -8.07 0.75
CA PRO A 10 -15.53 -7.74 1.14
C PRO A 10 -14.50 -8.82 0.82
N GLU A 11 -14.86 -10.08 1.00
CA GLU A 11 -13.98 -11.24 0.84
C GLU A 11 -13.73 -11.64 -0.62
N THR A 12 -14.51 -11.13 -1.58
CA THR A 12 -14.42 -11.54 -3.00
C THR A 12 -14.40 -10.39 -4.01
N ASP A 13 -14.70 -9.14 -3.62
CA ASP A 13 -14.97 -8.07 -4.59
C ASP A 13 -14.39 -6.69 -4.22
N LEU A 14 -13.76 -6.58 -3.05
CA LEU A 14 -13.04 -5.36 -2.65
C LEU A 14 -11.53 -5.55 -2.77
N GLN A 15 -10.83 -4.43 -2.98
CA GLN A 15 -9.38 -4.35 -3.06
C GLN A 15 -8.82 -3.11 -2.36
N VAL A 16 -7.51 -3.06 -2.13
CA VAL A 16 -6.82 -2.03 -1.37
C VAL A 16 -5.67 -1.43 -2.16
N TYR A 17 -5.50 -0.10 -2.04
CA TYR A 17 -4.31 0.61 -2.49
C TYR A 17 -3.88 1.63 -1.44
N PHE A 18 -2.65 2.13 -1.55
CA PHE A 18 -2.08 3.07 -0.59
C PHE A 18 -1.00 3.94 -1.23
N GLU A 19 -0.65 5.04 -0.56
CA GLU A 19 0.44 5.92 -0.95
C GLU A 19 1.80 5.21 -0.82
N ARG A 20 2.54 5.08 -1.92
CA ARG A 20 3.87 4.44 -1.93
C ARG A 20 4.98 5.49 -2.01
N PRO A 21 6.14 5.27 -1.35
CA PRO A 21 6.45 4.12 -0.49
C PRO A 21 6.08 4.33 0.98
N SER A 22 5.60 5.51 1.37
CA SER A 22 5.51 5.92 2.78
C SER A 22 4.42 5.21 3.58
N ALA A 23 3.24 4.97 2.99
CA ALA A 23 2.19 4.18 3.60
C ALA A 23 2.34 2.69 3.27
N ILE A 24 1.67 1.86 4.05
CA ILE A 24 1.43 0.45 3.72
C ILE A 24 0.03 0.09 4.23
N ALA A 25 -0.71 -0.72 3.49
CA ALA A 25 -2.08 -1.11 3.84
C ALA A 25 -2.36 -2.53 3.34
N ALA A 26 -3.15 -3.28 4.11
CA ALA A 26 -3.70 -4.55 3.66
C ALA A 26 -5.08 -4.82 4.28
N MET A 27 -5.88 -5.60 3.56
CA MET A 27 -7.19 -6.06 4.00
C MET A 27 -7.09 -7.49 4.57
N SER A 28 -7.69 -7.72 5.72
CA SER A 28 -7.70 -9.02 6.41
C SER A 28 -8.99 -9.20 7.20
N GLN A 29 -9.23 -10.41 7.71
CA GLN A 29 -10.46 -10.77 8.43
C GLN A 29 -11.72 -10.49 7.61
N ALA A 30 -11.60 -10.63 6.28
CA ALA A 30 -12.67 -10.34 5.36
C ALA A 30 -13.70 -11.48 5.37
N THR A 31 -14.96 -11.10 5.55
CA THR A 31 -16.14 -11.96 5.44
C THR A 31 -17.22 -11.20 4.65
N ALA A 32 -18.34 -11.86 4.35
CA ALA A 32 -19.49 -11.22 3.72
C ALA A 32 -20.01 -9.98 4.47
N ASN A 33 -19.69 -9.86 5.76
CA ASN A 33 -20.25 -8.86 6.67
C ASN A 33 -19.22 -7.99 7.38
N SER A 34 -17.91 -8.19 7.15
CA SER A 34 -16.88 -7.45 7.86
C SER A 34 -15.54 -7.49 7.14
N PHE A 35 -14.66 -6.54 7.44
CA PHE A 35 -13.24 -6.63 7.14
C PHE A 35 -12.45 -5.66 8.02
N ARG A 36 -11.13 -5.84 8.06
CA ARG A 36 -10.19 -4.88 8.64
C ARG A 36 -9.24 -4.37 7.58
N LEU A 37 -9.01 -3.07 7.58
CA LEU A 37 -7.92 -2.41 6.85
C LEU A 37 -6.87 -1.97 7.85
N THR A 38 -5.65 -2.49 7.73
CA THR A 38 -4.58 -2.23 8.70
C THR A 38 -3.28 -1.90 8.01
N GLY A 39 -2.46 -1.07 8.66
CA GLY A 39 -1.19 -0.65 8.08
C GLY A 39 -0.42 0.33 8.93
N ALA A 40 0.46 1.10 8.29
CA ALA A 40 1.25 2.14 8.95
C ALA A 40 1.30 3.43 8.12
N TRP A 41 1.24 4.56 8.83
CA TRP A 41 1.48 5.91 8.34
C TRP A 41 2.88 6.36 8.75
N ARG A 42 3.60 7.01 7.83
CA ARG A 42 4.96 7.53 8.03
C ARG A 42 5.10 9.00 7.67
N GLN A 43 4.09 9.60 7.02
CA GLN A 43 3.98 11.03 6.81
C GLN A 43 2.53 11.54 6.89
N GLN A 44 2.37 12.87 6.96
CA GLN A 44 1.09 13.53 7.20
C GLN A 44 0.03 13.31 6.11
N PHE A 45 0.45 13.12 4.86
CA PHE A 45 -0.46 12.97 3.71
C PHE A 45 -0.57 11.53 3.24
N ASP A 46 -0.10 10.58 4.04
CA ASP A 46 -0.32 9.18 3.75
C ASP A 46 -1.81 8.85 3.73
N TRP A 47 -2.16 7.98 2.78
CA TRP A 47 -3.51 7.53 2.57
C TRP A 47 -3.55 6.06 2.20
N ALA A 48 -4.68 5.43 2.50
CA ALA A 48 -5.07 4.12 2.00
C ALA A 48 -6.49 4.21 1.44
N VAL A 49 -6.80 3.36 0.47
CA VAL A 49 -8.14 3.27 -0.11
C VAL A 49 -8.62 1.83 -0.09
N VAL A 50 -9.92 1.66 0.13
CA VAL A 50 -10.66 0.46 -0.27
C VAL A 50 -11.37 0.81 -1.57
N GLU A 51 -11.18 -0.03 -2.58
CA GLU A 51 -11.73 0.14 -3.91
C GLU A 51 -12.71 -1.00 -4.24
N TRP A 52 -13.77 -0.62 -4.93
CA TRP A 52 -14.58 -1.54 -5.73
C TRP A 52 -14.44 -1.15 -7.20
N ASN A 53 -14.32 -2.14 -8.09
CA ASN A 53 -14.11 -1.90 -9.52
C ASN A 53 -14.83 -2.97 -10.35
N GLN A 54 -15.65 -2.55 -11.33
CA GLN A 54 -16.35 -3.50 -12.20
C GLN A 54 -15.38 -4.32 -13.07
N ASN A 55 -14.18 -3.80 -13.34
CA ASN A 55 -13.15 -4.47 -14.13
C ASN A 55 -12.19 -5.21 -13.20
N ASN A 56 -12.69 -6.27 -12.58
CA ASN A 56 -11.89 -7.13 -11.72
C ASN A 56 -10.86 -7.93 -12.55
N VAL A 57 -9.62 -8.02 -12.06
CA VAL A 57 -8.48 -8.65 -12.77
C VAL A 57 -7.72 -9.69 -11.94
N PHE A 58 -8.07 -9.89 -10.67
CA PHE A 58 -7.27 -10.69 -9.74
C PHE A 58 -7.50 -12.19 -9.86
N GLU A 59 -8.74 -12.61 -10.10
CA GLU A 59 -9.09 -14.03 -10.20
C GLU A 59 -8.65 -14.63 -11.52
N HIS A 60 -8.43 -15.95 -11.47
CA HIS A 60 -8.43 -16.80 -12.64
C HIS A 60 -9.71 -16.60 -13.47
N PRO A 61 -9.68 -16.66 -14.81
CA PRO A 61 -10.86 -16.44 -15.66
C PRO A 61 -12.09 -17.28 -15.33
N LEU A 62 -11.91 -18.46 -14.73
CA LEU A 62 -13.00 -19.32 -14.24
C LEU A 62 -13.82 -18.70 -13.10
N PHE A 63 -13.21 -17.82 -12.31
CA PHE A 63 -13.82 -17.18 -11.15
C PHE A 63 -14.00 -15.67 -11.33
N ARG A 64 -13.41 -15.08 -12.37
CA ARG A 64 -13.50 -13.65 -12.64
C ARG A 64 -14.92 -13.29 -13.10
N ASN A 65 -15.58 -12.40 -12.35
CA ASN A 65 -16.89 -11.89 -12.69
C ASN A 65 -16.90 -11.18 -14.05
N LEU A 66 -18.03 -11.30 -14.75
CA LEU A 66 -18.34 -10.46 -15.91
C LEU A 66 -18.54 -9.02 -15.41
N PRO A 67 -17.99 -8.00 -16.12
CA PRO A 67 -18.16 -6.62 -15.70
C PRO A 67 -19.62 -6.23 -15.63
N ASP A 68 -19.98 -5.63 -14.49
CA ASP A 68 -21.33 -5.19 -14.20
C ASP A 68 -21.29 -3.99 -13.23
N GLY A 69 -21.42 -2.80 -13.82
CA GLY A 69 -21.40 -1.51 -13.15
C GLY A 69 -22.72 -1.05 -12.55
N ASP A 70 -23.79 -1.84 -12.68
CA ASP A 70 -25.12 -1.42 -12.22
C ASP A 70 -25.28 -1.67 -10.72
N LEU A 71 -25.15 -0.59 -9.94
CA LEU A 71 -25.42 -0.58 -8.51
C LEU A 71 -26.77 0.09 -8.20
N SER A 72 -27.54 0.53 -9.20
CA SER A 72 -28.72 1.39 -9.00
C SER A 72 -29.81 0.76 -8.15
N GLY A 73 -29.88 -0.56 -8.10
CA GLY A 73 -30.83 -1.33 -7.28
C GLY A 73 -30.35 -1.62 -5.86
N LEU A 74 -29.14 -1.19 -5.47
CA LEU A 74 -28.49 -1.61 -4.22
C LEU A 74 -28.54 -0.54 -3.12
N THR A 75 -28.52 -1.00 -1.87
CA THR A 75 -28.22 -0.20 -0.70
C THR A 75 -27.16 -0.92 0.14
N LEU A 76 -26.05 -0.21 0.40
CA LEU A 76 -24.98 -0.65 1.27
C LEU A 76 -25.13 0.01 2.65
N THR A 77 -25.11 -0.78 3.71
CA THR A 77 -25.00 -0.30 5.10
C THR A 77 -23.79 -0.96 5.75
N TYR A 78 -23.02 -0.20 6.53
CA TYR A 78 -21.93 -0.75 7.34
C TYR A 78 -21.67 0.12 8.56
N GLU A 79 -20.95 -0.44 9.52
CA GLU A 79 -20.44 0.27 10.69
C GLU A 79 -18.92 0.33 10.66
N GLU A 80 -18.38 1.51 11.01
CA GLU A 80 -16.98 1.81 10.88
C GLU A 80 -16.41 2.44 12.16
N THR A 81 -15.25 1.94 12.58
CA THR A 81 -14.38 2.51 13.63
C THR A 81 -13.00 2.78 13.04
N ARG A 82 -12.37 3.89 13.44
CA ARG A 82 -11.05 4.33 12.96
C ARG A 82 -10.09 4.56 14.13
N ASP A 83 -8.87 4.03 13.99
CA ASP A 83 -7.74 4.29 14.88
C ASP A 83 -6.58 4.92 14.11
N ASN A 84 -5.99 6.00 14.64
CA ASN A 84 -4.92 6.78 14.01
C ASN A 84 -5.22 7.25 12.58
N CYS A 85 -6.50 7.44 12.26
CA CYS A 85 -6.97 8.07 11.03
C CYS A 85 -7.76 9.34 11.36
N ILE A 86 -7.85 10.26 10.41
CA ILE A 86 -8.76 11.40 10.55
C ILE A 86 -10.21 10.86 10.68
N PRO A 87 -10.98 11.30 11.70
CA PRO A 87 -12.31 10.76 11.96
C PRO A 87 -13.34 11.22 10.90
N ILE A 88 -14.45 10.49 10.79
CA ILE A 88 -15.53 10.74 9.82
C ILE A 88 -16.14 12.14 9.98
N ASP A 89 -16.24 12.62 11.22
CA ASP A 89 -16.82 13.91 11.55
C ASP A 89 -15.80 15.07 11.53
N SER A 90 -14.56 14.80 11.12
CA SER A 90 -13.58 15.88 11.02
C SER A 90 -13.98 16.88 9.94
N ASN A 91 -13.89 18.16 10.27
CA ASN A 91 -14.13 19.28 9.37
C ASN A 91 -12.84 19.99 8.92
N ILE A 92 -11.67 19.37 9.12
CA ILE A 92 -10.41 19.94 8.61
C ILE A 92 -10.41 19.93 7.07
N PHE A 93 -9.61 20.81 6.48
CA PHE A 93 -9.55 20.92 5.02
C PHE A 93 -9.12 19.58 4.38
N PRO A 94 -9.82 19.14 3.32
CA PRO A 94 -9.68 17.81 2.71
C PRO A 94 -8.45 17.64 1.82
N THR A 95 -7.21 17.79 2.33
CA THR A 95 -5.99 17.67 1.48
C THR A 95 -5.83 16.28 0.87
N VAL A 96 -6.26 15.24 1.58
CA VAL A 96 -6.54 13.90 1.05
C VAL A 96 -8.05 13.76 1.00
N ASP A 97 -8.64 13.10 0.01
CA ASP A 97 -10.10 12.94 -0.17
C ASP A 97 -10.76 11.92 0.79
N TRP A 98 -10.36 11.91 2.07
CA TRP A 98 -10.91 11.07 3.14
C TRP A 98 -12.43 11.20 3.48
N PRO A 99 -13.21 12.28 3.16
CA PRO A 99 -14.59 12.37 3.64
C PRO A 99 -15.59 11.95 2.56
N TYR A 100 -15.08 11.60 1.38
CA TYR A 100 -15.82 11.50 0.13
C TYR A 100 -15.70 10.07 -0.34
N LEU A 101 -16.84 9.46 -0.65
CA LEU A 101 -16.86 8.34 -1.56
C LEU A 101 -16.60 8.90 -2.96
N ARG A 102 -15.45 8.55 -3.52
CA ARG A 102 -15.06 8.94 -4.88
C ARG A 102 -15.62 7.92 -5.86
N ILE A 103 -16.35 8.37 -6.87
CA ILE A 103 -17.05 7.52 -7.83
C ILE A 103 -16.67 7.93 -9.25
N TRP A 104 -16.24 6.96 -10.05
CA TRP A 104 -16.04 7.09 -11.48
C TRP A 104 -17.14 6.33 -12.19
N THR A 105 -17.85 7.01 -13.08
CA THR A 105 -18.87 6.39 -13.93
C THR A 105 -18.41 6.42 -15.37
N ARG A 106 -18.84 5.45 -16.18
CA ARG A 106 -18.53 5.44 -17.61
C ARG A 106 -19.76 5.09 -18.42
N GLN A 107 -20.25 6.06 -19.19
CA GLN A 107 -21.41 5.90 -20.07
C GLN A 107 -21.02 6.24 -21.49
N ASN A 108 -21.30 5.34 -22.45
CA ASN A 108 -20.99 5.51 -23.87
C ASN A 108 -19.52 5.95 -24.14
N GLY A 109 -18.57 5.39 -23.39
CA GLY A 109 -17.15 5.74 -23.53
C GLY A 109 -16.67 6.98 -22.80
N VAL A 110 -17.57 7.77 -22.21
CA VAL A 110 -17.21 9.00 -21.49
C VAL A 110 -17.13 8.70 -20.01
N GLU A 111 -16.00 9.06 -19.40
CA GLU A 111 -15.81 8.99 -17.96
C GLU A 111 -16.24 10.29 -17.28
N ASP A 112 -16.91 10.17 -16.14
CA ASP A 112 -17.27 11.29 -15.26
C ASP A 112 -16.89 10.94 -13.82
N PHE A 113 -16.61 11.97 -13.02
CA PHE A 113 -16.10 11.86 -11.65
C PHE A 113 -17.00 12.60 -10.66
N PHE A 114 -17.29 11.93 -9.55
CA PHE A 114 -18.16 12.43 -8.50
C PHE A 114 -17.52 12.25 -7.12
N LYS A 115 -17.72 13.23 -6.25
CA LYS A 115 -17.44 13.14 -4.82
C LYS A 115 -18.76 13.13 -4.06
N VAL A 116 -18.99 12.11 -3.24
CA VAL A 116 -20.20 11.97 -2.42
C VAL A 116 -19.79 12.05 -0.95
N ASP A 117 -20.34 13.02 -0.22
CA ASP A 117 -20.03 13.20 1.20
C ASP A 117 -20.50 12.01 2.06
N ILE A 118 -19.57 11.40 2.80
CA ILE A 118 -19.83 10.25 3.67
C ILE A 118 -20.52 10.70 4.95
N LYS A 119 -20.15 11.87 5.50
CA LYS A 119 -20.65 12.33 6.80
C LYS A 119 -22.18 12.55 6.79
N SER A 120 -22.74 13.12 5.72
CA SER A 120 -24.19 13.27 5.52
C SER A 120 -24.96 11.95 5.42
N ARG A 121 -24.26 10.82 5.28
CA ARG A 121 -24.80 9.46 5.22
C ARG A 121 -24.44 8.63 6.45
N ALA A 122 -23.80 9.25 7.43
CA ALA A 122 -23.30 8.59 8.63
C ALA A 122 -24.09 9.02 9.87
N THR A 123 -24.45 8.06 10.71
CA THR A 123 -25.08 8.29 12.02
C THR A 123 -24.21 7.70 13.12
N PRO A 124 -24.03 8.37 14.26
CA PRO A 124 -23.23 7.83 15.36
C PRO A 124 -23.95 6.64 15.99
N VAL A 125 -23.22 5.56 16.26
CA VAL A 125 -23.74 4.34 16.91
C VAL A 125 -23.16 4.17 18.31
N GLU A 126 -21.90 4.54 18.50
CA GLU A 126 -21.19 4.42 19.78
C GLU A 126 -20.34 5.68 20.06
N GLY A 127 -20.28 6.05 21.33
CA GLY A 127 -19.66 7.29 21.78
C GLY A 127 -20.58 8.51 21.63
N SER A 128 -20.22 9.59 22.29
CA SER A 128 -20.95 10.85 22.25
C SER A 128 -20.02 12.02 22.05
N TYR A 129 -20.57 13.13 21.57
CA TYR A 129 -19.86 14.39 21.57
C TYR A 129 -19.62 14.89 22.99
N ALA A 130 -18.39 15.35 23.26
CA ALA A 130 -18.06 16.13 24.44
C ALA A 130 -17.32 17.39 24.00
N ALA A 131 -17.69 18.53 24.57
CA ALA A 131 -17.02 19.79 24.30
C ALA A 131 -15.63 19.82 24.93
N ALA A 132 -14.65 20.33 24.19
CA ALA A 132 -13.32 20.58 24.73
C ALA A 132 -13.35 21.79 25.69
N SER A 133 -12.50 21.76 26.70
CA SER A 133 -12.32 22.85 27.67
C SER A 133 -10.86 23.16 27.93
N ALA A 134 -10.61 24.37 28.39
CA ALA A 134 -9.30 24.90 28.74
C ALA A 134 -9.40 25.68 30.06
N GLU A 135 -8.32 25.66 30.84
CA GLU A 135 -8.25 26.34 32.14
C GLU A 135 -7.01 27.22 32.22
N LEU A 136 -7.19 28.47 32.67
CA LEU A 136 -6.12 29.41 33.00
C LEU A 136 -6.34 29.90 34.44
N GLN A 137 -5.28 29.99 35.24
CA GLN A 137 -5.35 30.54 36.60
C GLN A 137 -4.82 31.96 36.62
N LEU A 138 -5.59 32.91 37.15
CA LEU A 138 -5.11 34.26 37.42
C LEU A 138 -4.45 34.29 38.80
N GLY A 139 -3.31 34.96 38.92
CA GLY A 139 -2.63 35.23 40.18
C GLY A 139 -2.01 36.63 40.18
N GLY A 140 -1.32 36.96 41.26
CA GLY A 140 -0.72 38.29 41.45
C GLY A 140 -1.59 39.20 42.33
N THR A 141 -1.38 40.51 42.22
CA THR A 141 -2.12 41.53 43.00
C THR A 141 -2.96 42.38 42.06
N PRO A 142 -4.27 42.57 42.31
CA PRO A 142 -5.10 43.50 41.56
C PRO A 142 -4.57 44.94 41.66
N THR A 143 -4.28 45.58 40.52
CA THR A 143 -3.92 47.01 40.47
C THR A 143 -4.94 47.80 39.67
N ALA A 144 -5.54 48.82 40.28
CA ALA A 144 -6.52 49.66 39.62
C ALA A 144 -5.95 50.32 38.35
N GLY A 145 -6.65 50.19 37.23
CA GLY A 145 -6.22 50.66 35.91
C GLY A 145 -5.45 49.64 35.08
N ASP A 146 -5.18 48.44 35.62
CA ASP A 146 -4.68 47.32 34.81
C ASP A 146 -5.80 46.74 33.95
N PHE A 147 -5.43 46.11 32.84
CA PHE A 147 -6.38 45.42 31.96
C PHE A 147 -6.01 43.95 31.87
N VAL A 148 -6.90 43.08 32.32
CA VAL A 148 -6.71 41.62 32.29
C VAL A 148 -7.69 41.03 31.29
N GLY A 149 -7.23 40.12 30.43
CA GLY A 149 -8.11 39.48 29.46
C GLY A 149 -7.63 38.17 28.91
N VAL A 150 -8.48 37.54 28.10
CA VAL A 150 -8.18 36.35 27.32
C VAL A 150 -8.58 36.55 25.85
N SER A 151 -7.87 35.89 24.96
CA SER A 151 -8.05 35.96 23.50
C SER A 151 -8.19 34.55 22.94
N PHE A 152 -9.19 34.35 22.08
CA PHE A 152 -9.50 33.09 21.41
C PHE A 152 -9.90 33.37 19.97
N GLN A 153 -9.09 32.88 19.02
CA GLN A 153 -9.26 33.18 17.59
C GLN A 153 -9.43 34.71 17.36
N GLN A 154 -10.56 35.13 16.80
CA GLN A 154 -10.86 36.55 16.58
C GLN A 154 -11.54 37.23 17.78
N GLU A 155 -11.99 36.47 18.77
CA GLU A 155 -12.66 36.97 19.98
C GLU A 155 -11.67 37.36 21.08
N HIS A 156 -12.04 38.32 21.92
CA HIS A 156 -11.31 38.67 23.14
C HIS A 156 -12.24 39.22 24.21
N PHE A 157 -11.86 39.02 25.47
CA PHE A 157 -12.64 39.42 26.63
C PHE A 157 -11.70 40.09 27.62
N THR A 158 -11.93 41.37 27.88
CA THR A 158 -11.05 42.22 28.69
C THR A 158 -11.85 42.85 29.83
N HIS A 159 -11.26 42.89 31.02
CA HIS A 159 -11.77 43.62 32.18
C HIS A 159 -10.75 44.67 32.60
N GLU A 160 -11.22 45.89 32.89
CA GLU A 160 -10.42 46.95 33.50
C GLU A 160 -10.52 46.82 35.02
N VAL A 161 -9.38 46.61 35.67
CA VAL A 161 -9.29 46.33 37.09
C VAL A 161 -9.62 47.60 37.89
N THR A 162 -10.54 47.47 38.85
CA THR A 162 -10.91 48.56 39.78
C THR A 162 -10.20 48.40 41.12
N ALA A 163 -10.16 49.47 41.92
CA ALA A 163 -9.50 49.44 43.23
C ALA A 163 -10.17 48.49 44.25
N SER A 164 -11.40 48.03 43.98
CA SER A 164 -12.13 47.08 44.82
C SER A 164 -12.03 45.63 44.36
N ASP A 165 -11.46 45.37 43.17
CA ASP A 165 -11.46 44.02 42.60
C ASP A 165 -10.52 43.09 43.37
N THR A 166 -11.00 41.89 43.65
CA THR A 166 -10.16 40.73 43.96
C THR A 166 -9.78 39.97 42.68
N ILE A 167 -8.81 39.06 42.75
CA ILE A 167 -8.47 38.19 41.60
C ILE A 167 -9.70 37.38 41.15
N GLU A 168 -10.49 36.91 42.11
CA GLU A 168 -11.74 36.21 41.88
C GLU A 168 -12.77 37.07 41.14
N ASP A 169 -12.88 38.36 41.49
CA ASP A 169 -13.80 39.29 40.83
C ASP A 169 -13.39 39.53 39.37
N ILE A 170 -12.08 39.70 39.10
CA ILE A 170 -11.55 39.86 37.74
C ILE A 170 -11.87 38.63 36.88
N VAL A 171 -11.61 37.42 37.41
CA VAL A 171 -11.90 36.18 36.69
C VAL A 171 -13.40 36.02 36.46
N GLN A 172 -14.23 36.39 37.43
CA GLN A 172 -15.68 36.35 37.30
C GLN A 172 -16.16 37.31 36.20
N ALA A 173 -15.65 38.53 36.16
CA ALA A 173 -16.00 39.52 35.13
C ALA A 173 -15.64 39.04 33.72
N ILE A 174 -14.47 38.39 33.56
CA ILE A 174 -14.07 37.79 32.28
C ILE A 174 -14.99 36.62 31.92
N ALA A 175 -15.34 35.75 32.88
CA ALA A 175 -16.27 34.64 32.64
C ALA A 175 -17.67 35.14 32.22
N ASP A 176 -18.17 36.18 32.88
CA ASP A 176 -19.46 36.81 32.56
C ASP A 176 -19.41 37.45 31.16
N SER A 177 -18.31 38.14 30.82
CA SER A 177 -18.08 38.71 29.50
C SER A 177 -18.10 37.65 28.38
N ILE A 178 -17.39 36.52 28.59
CA ILE A 178 -17.44 35.38 27.66
C ILE A 178 -18.88 34.86 27.50
N ASN A 179 -19.60 34.68 28.60
CA ASN A 179 -20.93 34.12 28.57
C ASN A 179 -21.96 35.03 27.88
N VAL A 180 -21.77 36.35 27.94
CA VAL A 180 -22.64 37.34 27.31
C VAL A 180 -22.31 37.52 25.82
N PHE A 181 -21.02 37.61 25.47
CA PHE A 181 -20.61 38.07 24.14
C PHE A 181 -20.08 36.98 23.21
N SER A 182 -19.62 35.84 23.72
CA SER A 182 -19.13 34.75 22.86
C SER A 182 -20.25 33.86 22.33
N THR A 183 -20.26 33.66 21.01
CA THR A 183 -21.12 32.66 20.37
C THR A 183 -20.50 31.25 20.38
N GLY A 184 -19.17 31.15 20.55
CA GLY A 184 -18.42 29.89 20.51
C GLY A 184 -18.03 29.33 21.88
N LEU A 185 -17.98 30.16 22.93
CA LEU A 185 -17.43 29.81 24.24
C LEU A 185 -18.43 30.01 25.37
N ALA A 186 -18.40 29.11 26.35
CA ALA A 186 -18.98 29.29 27.68
C ALA A 186 -17.85 29.30 28.72
N ALA A 187 -18.01 30.07 29.78
CA ALA A 187 -17.01 30.18 30.83
C ALA A 187 -17.60 30.00 32.23
N SER A 188 -16.75 29.54 33.14
CA SER A 188 -17.06 29.43 34.57
C SER A 188 -15.79 29.71 35.38
N ARG A 189 -15.97 30.09 36.64
CA ARG A 189 -14.87 30.35 37.58
C ARG A 189 -14.89 29.34 38.72
N THR A 190 -13.71 28.87 39.12
CA THR A 190 -13.50 28.18 40.39
C THR A 190 -12.31 28.82 41.12
N GLY A 191 -12.58 29.58 42.18
CA GLY A 191 -11.54 30.38 42.83
C GLY A 191 -10.92 31.37 41.85
N THR A 192 -9.61 31.29 41.63
CA THR A 192 -8.90 32.13 40.65
C THR A 192 -8.73 31.47 39.28
N VAL A 193 -9.34 30.30 39.05
CA VAL A 193 -9.27 29.57 37.78
C VAL A 193 -10.45 29.94 36.88
N LEU A 194 -10.13 30.41 35.68
CA LEU A 194 -11.06 30.56 34.56
C LEU A 194 -11.11 29.25 33.77
N ARG A 195 -12.29 28.63 33.71
CA ARG A 195 -12.54 27.48 32.83
C ARG A 195 -13.39 27.92 31.65
N VAL A 196 -12.87 27.72 30.44
CA VAL A 196 -13.52 28.02 29.17
C VAL A 196 -13.86 26.71 28.46
N THR A 197 -15.07 26.58 27.92
CA THR A 197 -15.57 25.37 27.24
C THR A 197 -16.18 25.76 25.91
N LEU A 198 -15.95 24.98 24.85
CA LEU A 198 -16.59 25.19 23.55
C LEU A 198 -18.10 24.94 23.68
N ARG A 199 -18.95 25.84 23.15
CA ARG A 199 -20.41 25.65 23.17
C ARG A 199 -20.84 24.52 22.23
N ASP A 200 -20.20 24.42 21.08
CA ASP A 200 -20.47 23.36 20.12
C ASP A 200 -19.66 22.10 20.46
N ALA A 201 -20.31 21.15 21.14
CA ALA A 201 -19.74 19.85 21.43
C ALA A 201 -19.43 19.03 20.16
N SER A 202 -20.05 19.34 19.01
CA SER A 202 -19.84 18.62 17.75
C SER A 202 -18.49 18.90 17.08
N THR A 203 -17.77 19.93 17.55
CA THR A 203 -16.33 20.11 17.26
C THR A 203 -15.51 18.87 17.65
N GLY A 204 -16.00 18.09 18.62
CA GLY A 204 -15.47 16.79 19.02
C GLY A 204 -13.96 16.80 19.24
N ARG A 205 -13.26 15.80 18.68
CA ARG A 205 -11.79 15.73 18.79
C ARG A 205 -11.06 16.90 18.12
N ASN A 206 -11.66 17.56 17.13
CA ASN A 206 -11.04 18.74 16.49
C ASN A 206 -10.98 19.92 17.47
N GLY A 207 -11.90 20.00 18.44
CA GLY A 207 -11.88 21.02 19.50
C GLY A 207 -10.58 21.02 20.31
N ASN A 208 -9.91 19.87 20.44
CA ASN A 208 -8.63 19.73 21.14
C ASN A 208 -7.43 20.39 20.42
N ARG A 209 -7.64 20.92 19.22
CA ARG A 209 -6.62 21.67 18.46
C ARG A 209 -6.72 23.17 18.65
N LEU A 210 -7.82 23.66 19.23
CA LEU A 210 -8.03 25.08 19.46
C LEU A 210 -7.27 25.52 20.70
N GLY A 211 -6.75 26.74 20.71
CA GLY A 211 -6.06 27.30 21.88
C GLY A 211 -6.53 28.71 22.23
N LEU A 212 -6.23 29.10 23.46
CA LEU A 212 -6.43 30.46 23.95
C LEU A 212 -5.21 30.95 24.72
N TYR A 213 -5.07 32.26 24.82
CA TYR A 213 -4.04 32.89 25.66
C TYR A 213 -4.61 34.05 26.47
N GLY A 214 -4.03 34.28 27.63
CA GLY A 214 -4.30 35.41 28.51
C GLY A 214 -3.27 36.53 28.31
N PHE A 215 -3.69 37.77 28.53
CA PHE A 215 -2.85 38.97 28.47
C PHE A 215 -3.15 39.92 29.63
N VAL A 216 -2.16 40.75 29.98
CA VAL A 216 -2.27 41.80 31.01
C VAL A 216 -1.58 43.09 30.53
N ALA A 217 -2.21 44.23 30.75
CA ALA A 217 -1.70 45.58 30.46
C ALA A 217 -1.80 46.50 31.69
N GLY A 218 -1.11 47.65 31.65
CA GLY A 218 -1.01 48.58 32.78
C GLY A 218 0.31 48.39 33.54
N ALA A 219 0.23 48.35 34.87
CA ALA A 219 1.32 48.02 35.79
C ALA A 219 1.73 46.55 35.70
N LYS A 220 0.83 45.66 35.26
CA LYS A 220 1.05 44.22 35.03
C LYS A 220 1.38 43.46 36.31
N THR A 221 0.60 43.71 37.36
CA THR A 221 0.79 43.03 38.66
C THR A 221 0.03 41.70 38.76
N GLU A 222 -0.87 41.42 37.81
CA GLU A 222 -1.53 40.14 37.61
C GLU A 222 -0.82 39.30 36.54
N THR A 223 -0.92 37.97 36.66
CA THR A 223 -0.34 37.03 35.71
C THR A 223 -1.23 35.81 35.53
N TRP A 224 -1.33 35.31 34.29
CA TRP A 224 -1.98 34.05 33.97
C TRP A 224 -1.00 32.88 34.07
N ALA A 225 -1.42 31.76 34.65
CA ALA A 225 -0.66 30.53 34.79
C ALA A 225 -1.49 29.28 34.40
N PRO A 226 -1.10 28.54 33.33
CA PRO A 226 -0.22 29.02 32.27
C PRO A 226 -0.81 30.28 31.60
N TRP A 227 -0.01 31.09 30.90
CA TRP A 227 -0.56 32.26 30.20
C TRP A 227 -1.19 31.91 28.84
N TRP A 228 -1.04 30.67 28.38
CA TRP A 228 -1.76 30.12 27.24
C TRP A 228 -1.99 28.63 27.45
N THR A 229 -2.99 28.08 26.76
CA THR A 229 -3.23 26.63 26.76
C THR A 229 -4.00 26.20 25.51
N VAL A 230 -4.00 24.89 25.24
CA VAL A 230 -4.80 24.26 24.20
C VAL A 230 -6.00 23.59 24.88
N PHE A 231 -7.15 23.61 24.23
CA PHE A 231 -8.34 22.93 24.73
C PHE A 231 -8.10 21.42 24.78
N SER A 232 -8.79 20.74 25.70
CA SER A 232 -8.68 19.29 25.89
C SER A 232 -10.02 18.69 26.33
N GLY A 233 -10.15 17.36 26.29
CA GLY A 233 -11.36 16.65 26.70
C GLY A 233 -12.48 16.62 25.65
N GLY A 234 -12.26 17.20 24.47
CA GLY A 234 -13.17 17.08 23.34
C GLY A 234 -13.23 15.64 22.81
N GLN A 235 -14.43 15.11 22.63
CA GLN A 235 -14.66 13.73 22.19
C GLN A 235 -15.61 13.70 20.99
N SER A 236 -15.32 12.82 20.04
CA SER A 236 -16.19 12.48 18.90
C SER A 236 -16.74 11.07 19.08
N PRO A 237 -17.92 10.75 18.51
CA PRO A 237 -18.38 9.37 18.37
C PRO A 237 -17.32 8.48 17.70
N VAL A 238 -17.17 7.26 18.22
CA VAL A 238 -16.09 6.33 17.84
C VAL A 238 -16.54 5.25 16.85
N ARG A 239 -17.85 5.06 16.71
CA ARG A 239 -18.43 4.18 15.68
C ARG A 239 -19.55 4.88 14.94
N TRP A 240 -19.53 4.76 13.62
CA TRP A 240 -20.49 5.37 12.71
C TRP A 240 -21.16 4.30 11.87
N ARG A 241 -22.49 4.36 11.72
CA ARG A 241 -23.23 3.60 10.72
C ARG A 241 -23.40 4.45 9.48
N VAL A 242 -22.86 3.98 8.36
CA VAL A 242 -22.97 4.62 7.05
C VAL A 242 -24.01 3.89 6.22
N THR A 243 -24.90 4.63 5.56
CA THR A 243 -25.91 4.07 4.64
C THR A 243 -25.82 4.75 3.28
N ILE A 244 -25.54 3.95 2.24
CA ILE A 244 -25.35 4.40 0.86
C ILE A 244 -26.44 3.75 0.01
N ASN A 245 -27.48 4.52 -0.29
CA ASN A 245 -28.52 4.13 -1.25
C ASN A 245 -28.10 4.59 -2.64
N PHE A 246 -27.66 3.64 -3.48
CA PHE A 246 -27.14 3.93 -4.81
C PHE A 246 -28.20 4.52 -5.76
N ALA A 247 -29.49 4.23 -5.54
CA ALA A 247 -30.57 4.74 -6.37
C ALA A 247 -30.71 6.28 -6.33
N ASN A 248 -30.24 6.92 -5.24
CA ASN A 248 -30.48 8.34 -4.96
C ASN A 248 -29.20 9.08 -4.55
N LEU A 249 -28.05 8.74 -5.15
CA LEU A 249 -26.79 9.42 -4.83
C LEU A 249 -26.70 10.79 -5.49
N THR A 250 -26.48 11.80 -4.65
CA THR A 250 -26.15 13.17 -5.06
C THR A 250 -24.72 13.50 -4.63
N ALA A 251 -23.94 13.99 -5.57
CA ALA A 251 -22.57 14.47 -5.36
C ALA A 251 -22.54 15.83 -4.66
N THR A 252 -21.36 16.22 -4.17
CA THR A 252 -21.15 17.49 -3.44
C THR A 252 -21.40 18.74 -4.29
N ASP A 253 -21.35 18.61 -5.62
CA ASP A 253 -21.68 19.66 -6.58
C ASP A 253 -23.17 19.69 -6.98
N GLY A 254 -24.00 18.82 -6.39
CA GLY A 254 -25.43 18.72 -6.64
C GLY A 254 -25.84 17.80 -7.79
N ARG A 255 -24.90 17.23 -8.55
CA ARG A 255 -25.22 16.29 -9.64
C ARG A 255 -25.69 14.94 -9.10
N THR A 256 -26.65 14.32 -9.79
CA THR A 256 -27.05 12.93 -9.54
C THR A 256 -25.99 11.98 -10.11
N VAL A 257 -25.56 11.00 -9.32
CA VAL A 257 -24.62 9.97 -9.77
C VAL A 257 -25.36 8.92 -10.59
N PRO A 258 -24.96 8.63 -11.85
CA PRO A 258 -25.59 7.61 -12.67
C PRO A 258 -25.18 6.20 -12.22
N ALA A 259 -25.85 5.70 -11.18
CA ALA A 259 -25.48 4.46 -10.50
C ALA A 259 -25.59 3.17 -11.34
N ALA A 260 -26.23 3.23 -12.51
CA ALA A 260 -26.27 2.12 -13.47
C ALA A 260 -24.96 1.93 -14.26
N PHE A 261 -24.04 2.90 -14.17
CA PHE A 261 -22.81 2.95 -14.98
C PHE A 261 -21.56 3.18 -14.13
N ILE A 262 -21.56 2.73 -12.87
CA ILE A 262 -20.40 2.90 -11.99
C ILE A 262 -19.29 1.97 -12.46
N ARG A 263 -18.13 2.54 -12.78
CA ARG A 263 -16.94 1.77 -13.11
C ARG A 263 -16.13 1.44 -11.87
N LYS A 264 -15.96 2.43 -10.98
CA LYS A 264 -15.04 2.34 -9.85
C LYS A 264 -15.50 3.22 -8.69
N MET A 265 -15.27 2.77 -7.46
CA MET A 265 -15.52 3.54 -6.24
C MET A 265 -14.35 3.42 -5.26
N ARG A 266 -14.04 4.49 -4.52
CA ARG A 266 -13.00 4.48 -3.49
C ARG A 266 -13.46 5.14 -2.19
N TRP A 267 -13.35 4.39 -1.09
CA TRP A 267 -13.28 4.92 0.27
C TRP A 267 -11.84 5.26 0.58
N THR A 268 -11.59 6.46 1.10
CA THR A 268 -10.23 6.92 1.41
C THR A 268 -10.09 7.12 2.91
N TYR A 269 -8.99 6.61 3.46
CA TYR A 269 -8.57 6.81 4.83
C TYR A 269 -7.24 7.53 4.82
N ALA A 270 -7.04 8.43 5.77
CA ALA A 270 -5.90 9.32 5.82
C ALA A 270 -5.31 9.37 7.22
N ALA A 271 -3.99 9.52 7.28
CA ALA A 271 -3.22 9.74 8.49
C ALA A 271 -3.81 10.85 9.38
N GLU A 272 -3.95 10.58 10.69
CA GLU A 272 -4.36 11.62 11.65
C GLU A 272 -3.46 12.87 11.57
N LEU A 273 -4.05 14.05 11.70
CA LEU A 273 -3.31 15.32 11.76
C LEU A 273 -2.58 15.45 13.10
N GLN A 274 -1.24 15.40 13.08
CA GLN A 274 -0.39 15.56 14.26
C GLN A 274 0.07 17.02 14.43
N SER A 275 0.33 17.46 15.66
CA SER A 275 0.76 18.85 15.94
C SER A 275 2.23 19.13 15.59
N GLY A 276 3.09 18.10 15.65
CA GLY A 276 4.54 18.20 15.43
C GLY A 276 5.03 17.61 14.12
N ALA A 277 6.33 17.32 14.06
CA ALA A 277 6.89 16.46 13.02
C ALA A 277 6.20 15.10 13.07
N TYR A 278 5.78 14.60 11.92
CA TYR A 278 4.95 13.40 11.86
C TYR A 278 5.68 12.20 12.47
N GLN A 279 5.08 11.59 13.48
CA GLN A 279 5.54 10.35 14.10
C GLN A 279 4.83 9.18 13.44
N ARG A 280 5.61 8.18 13.03
CA ARG A 280 5.09 6.93 12.45
C ARG A 280 4.05 6.31 13.38
N SER A 281 2.91 5.90 12.84
CA SER A 281 1.83 5.27 13.61
C SER A 281 1.24 4.09 12.85
N GLU A 282 0.86 3.05 13.58
CA GLU A 282 0.05 1.96 13.02
C GLU A 282 -1.43 2.34 13.05
N TYR A 283 -2.18 2.03 12.02
CA TYR A 283 -3.60 2.37 11.95
C TYR A 283 -4.47 1.15 11.69
N ALA A 284 -5.75 1.28 12.06
CA ALA A 284 -6.77 0.30 11.76
C ALA A 284 -8.08 0.99 11.40
N VAL A 285 -8.77 0.43 10.41
CA VAL A 285 -10.18 0.69 10.15
C VAL A 285 -10.91 -0.63 10.25
N GLU A 286 -11.88 -0.68 11.15
CA GLU A 286 -12.69 -1.86 11.40
C GLU A 286 -14.07 -1.65 10.80
N ILE A 287 -14.42 -2.51 9.85
CA ILE A 287 -15.72 -2.51 9.19
C ILE A 287 -16.51 -3.73 9.65
N SER A 288 -17.70 -3.48 10.14
CA SER A 288 -18.64 -4.50 10.63
C SER A 288 -20.04 -4.23 10.11
N ASN A 289 -20.95 -5.20 10.29
CA ASN A 289 -22.34 -5.10 9.85
C ASN A 289 -22.49 -4.71 8.38
N TRP A 290 -21.52 -5.08 7.54
CA TRP A 290 -21.53 -4.83 6.11
C TRP A 290 -22.68 -5.62 5.48
N THR A 291 -23.65 -4.88 4.95
CA THR A 291 -24.90 -5.43 4.44
C THR A 291 -25.25 -4.76 3.13
N VAL A 292 -25.34 -5.56 2.08
CA VAL A 292 -25.76 -5.11 0.75
C VAL A 292 -27.12 -5.73 0.45
N THR A 293 -28.12 -4.87 0.27
CA THR A 293 -29.51 -5.28 -0.02
C THR A 293 -29.95 -4.72 -1.37
N GLY A 294 -30.98 -5.33 -1.96
CA GLY A 294 -31.59 -4.87 -3.21
C GLY A 294 -31.37 -5.79 -4.42
N ALA A 295 -31.80 -5.32 -5.60
CA ALA A 295 -31.68 -6.06 -6.85
C ALA A 295 -30.32 -5.83 -7.51
N ASN A 296 -29.91 -6.74 -8.42
CA ASN A 296 -28.66 -6.66 -9.21
C ASN A 296 -27.37 -6.91 -8.40
N ARG A 297 -27.44 -7.56 -7.23
CA ARG A 297 -26.24 -7.88 -6.42
C ARG A 297 -25.38 -9.00 -7.01
N ARG A 298 -25.97 -10.01 -7.65
CA ARG A 298 -25.25 -11.20 -8.12
C ARG A 298 -24.43 -10.91 -9.36
N TYR A 299 -23.20 -11.40 -9.39
CA TYR A 299 -22.42 -11.46 -10.61
C TYR A 299 -22.72 -12.71 -11.43
N GLN A 300 -22.37 -12.61 -12.70
CA GLN A 300 -22.23 -13.76 -13.60
C GLN A 300 -20.73 -14.01 -13.85
N VAL A 301 -20.38 -15.24 -14.20
CA VAL A 301 -19.04 -15.63 -14.71
C VAL A 301 -19.18 -16.36 -16.04
N ALA A 302 -18.06 -16.56 -16.74
CA ALA A 302 -18.02 -17.40 -17.93
C ALA A 302 -18.21 -18.88 -17.54
N GLY A 303 -19.34 -19.46 -17.92
CA GLY A 303 -19.71 -20.84 -17.61
C GLY A 303 -19.33 -21.86 -18.68
N PRO A 304 -19.73 -23.13 -18.49
CA PRO A 304 -19.48 -24.20 -19.46
C PRO A 304 -19.97 -23.85 -20.88
N GLY A 305 -19.13 -24.13 -21.88
CA GLY A 305 -19.36 -23.75 -23.28
C GLY A 305 -18.78 -22.39 -23.67
N SER A 306 -18.34 -21.58 -22.70
CA SER A 306 -17.57 -20.37 -22.99
C SER A 306 -16.19 -20.71 -23.56
N ARG A 307 -15.64 -19.84 -24.41
CA ARG A 307 -14.26 -19.93 -24.89
C ARG A 307 -13.69 -18.55 -25.23
N ARG A 308 -12.38 -18.42 -25.11
CA ARG A 308 -11.62 -17.27 -25.61
C ARG A 308 -10.92 -17.62 -26.92
N MET A 309 -10.80 -16.61 -27.78
CA MET A 309 -9.91 -16.56 -28.93
C MET A 309 -8.86 -15.51 -28.57
N GLU A 310 -7.67 -15.95 -28.19
CA GLU A 310 -6.57 -15.09 -27.73
C GLU A 310 -5.97 -14.27 -28.89
N ASP A 311 -5.10 -13.31 -28.58
CA ASP A 311 -4.44 -12.43 -29.55
C ASP A 311 -3.62 -13.17 -30.62
N ASP A 312 -3.15 -14.37 -30.31
CA ASP A 312 -2.36 -15.22 -31.19
C ASP A 312 -3.15 -16.39 -31.82
N ASP A 313 -4.47 -16.44 -31.63
CA ASP A 313 -5.31 -17.45 -32.27
C ASP A 313 -5.22 -17.34 -33.80
N ARG A 314 -5.01 -18.48 -34.47
CA ARG A 314 -4.78 -18.56 -35.93
C ARG A 314 -5.95 -18.03 -36.77
N SER A 315 -7.13 -17.92 -36.19
CA SER A 315 -8.32 -17.39 -36.86
C SER A 315 -8.40 -15.86 -36.82
N VAL A 316 -7.56 -15.19 -36.02
CA VAL A 316 -7.47 -13.73 -35.96
C VAL A 316 -6.61 -13.22 -37.11
N GLN A 317 -7.21 -12.39 -37.97
CA GLN A 317 -6.56 -11.79 -39.12
C GLN A 317 -6.32 -10.31 -38.85
N TYR A 318 -5.05 -9.91 -38.82
CA TYR A 318 -4.62 -8.54 -38.60
C TYR A 318 -4.40 -7.80 -39.93
N LEU A 319 -4.90 -6.56 -40.01
CA LEU A 319 -4.67 -5.60 -41.08
C LEU A 319 -4.00 -4.34 -40.49
N GLY A 320 -2.96 -3.84 -41.17
CA GLY A 320 -2.10 -2.77 -40.66
C GLY A 320 -0.93 -3.31 -39.82
N ALA A 321 -0.11 -2.40 -39.29
CA ALA A 321 1.04 -2.71 -38.46
C ALA A 321 0.62 -2.99 -37.02
N TRP A 322 0.77 -4.24 -36.59
CA TRP A 322 0.53 -4.69 -35.22
C TRP A 322 1.82 -5.18 -34.57
N GLN A 323 2.02 -4.80 -33.31
CA GLN A 323 3.10 -5.26 -32.45
C GLN A 323 2.56 -6.25 -31.42
N THR A 324 3.45 -7.04 -30.82
CA THR A 324 3.11 -8.01 -29.77
C THR A 324 3.80 -7.61 -28.48
N GLY A 325 3.03 -7.47 -27.40
CA GLY A 325 3.51 -7.42 -26.03
C GLY A 325 3.42 -8.81 -25.40
N ARG A 326 4.42 -9.19 -24.59
CA ARG A 326 4.39 -10.40 -23.76
C ARG A 326 4.36 -10.00 -22.29
N GLY A 327 3.69 -10.80 -21.47
CA GLY A 327 3.58 -10.56 -20.04
C GLY A 327 2.30 -11.14 -19.46
N ASN A 328 1.81 -10.51 -18.40
CA ASN A 328 0.63 -10.95 -17.65
C ASN A 328 -0.69 -10.56 -18.37
N PHE A 329 -0.85 -11.04 -19.60
CA PHE A 329 -2.04 -10.90 -20.44
C PHE A 329 -2.72 -12.26 -20.60
N SER A 330 -3.98 -12.28 -21.08
CA SER A 330 -4.66 -13.56 -21.35
C SER A 330 -3.85 -14.36 -22.38
N GLY A 331 -3.61 -15.64 -22.10
CA GLY A 331 -2.75 -16.46 -22.97
C GLY A 331 -1.26 -16.05 -23.02
N GLY A 332 -0.84 -15.02 -22.27
CA GLY A 332 0.54 -14.56 -22.11
C GLY A 332 1.01 -13.49 -23.11
N SER A 333 0.13 -13.01 -23.99
CA SER A 333 0.44 -11.94 -24.95
C SER A 333 -0.73 -11.01 -25.21
N ILE A 334 -0.41 -9.85 -25.79
CA ILE A 334 -1.38 -8.87 -26.27
C ILE A 334 -0.88 -8.28 -27.58
N ARG A 335 -1.78 -7.99 -28.52
CA ARG A 335 -1.44 -7.28 -29.75
C ARG A 335 -1.85 -5.82 -29.66
N PHE A 336 -1.01 -4.93 -30.18
CA PHE A 336 -1.32 -3.50 -30.18
C PHE A 336 -0.88 -2.77 -31.43
N THR A 337 -1.56 -1.67 -31.74
CA THR A 337 -1.26 -0.83 -32.90
C THR A 337 -1.55 0.65 -32.59
N ALA A 338 -0.71 1.54 -33.13
CA ALA A 338 -0.97 2.99 -33.18
C ALA A 338 -1.40 3.45 -34.58
N GLU A 339 -1.46 2.54 -35.56
CA GLU A 339 -1.85 2.87 -36.92
C GLU A 339 -3.38 3.05 -37.00
N SER A 340 -3.81 4.27 -37.30
CA SER A 340 -5.23 4.57 -37.49
C SER A 340 -5.83 3.72 -38.61
N ASN A 341 -7.02 3.17 -38.39
CA ASN A 341 -7.71 2.19 -39.24
C ASN A 341 -7.09 0.78 -39.31
N ALA A 342 -5.97 0.51 -38.62
CA ALA A 342 -5.54 -0.86 -38.40
C ALA A 342 -6.66 -1.64 -37.68
N SER A 343 -6.82 -2.91 -38.02
CA SER A 343 -7.92 -3.72 -37.51
C SER A 343 -7.53 -5.18 -37.35
N CYS A 344 -8.27 -5.90 -36.52
CA CYS A 344 -8.27 -7.34 -36.50
C CYS A 344 -9.69 -7.87 -36.77
N SER A 345 -9.77 -8.95 -37.53
CA SER A 345 -11.03 -9.61 -37.86
C SER A 345 -10.97 -11.10 -37.55
N MET A 346 -12.07 -11.65 -37.07
CA MET A 346 -12.16 -13.07 -36.73
C MET A 346 -13.60 -13.55 -36.92
N THR A 347 -13.75 -14.82 -37.29
CA THR A 347 -15.06 -15.47 -37.43
C THR A 347 -15.15 -16.63 -36.45
N TYR A 348 -16.26 -16.71 -35.73
CA TYR A 348 -16.56 -17.81 -34.83
C TYR A 348 -17.95 -18.36 -35.09
N SER A 349 -18.19 -19.59 -34.64
CA SER A 349 -19.53 -20.16 -34.57
C SER A 349 -19.82 -20.65 -33.16
N HIS A 350 -21.07 -20.51 -32.73
CA HIS A 350 -21.53 -20.95 -31.42
C HIS A 350 -22.95 -21.55 -31.51
N PRO A 351 -23.23 -22.70 -30.88
CA PRO A 351 -24.50 -23.42 -31.05
C PRO A 351 -25.67 -22.85 -30.23
N ALA A 352 -25.41 -21.88 -29.35
CA ALA A 352 -26.41 -21.27 -28.47
C ALA A 352 -26.30 -19.74 -28.45
N SER A 353 -27.36 -19.08 -28.00
CA SER A 353 -27.32 -17.65 -27.68
C SER A 353 -26.28 -17.40 -26.58
N HIS A 354 -25.47 -16.37 -26.75
CA HIS A 354 -24.32 -16.11 -25.88
C HIS A 354 -24.05 -14.61 -25.78
N LYS A 355 -23.25 -14.20 -24.78
CA LYS A 355 -22.72 -12.83 -24.69
C LYS A 355 -21.34 -12.79 -25.32
N LEU A 356 -21.02 -11.70 -26.00
CA LEU A 356 -19.70 -11.51 -26.61
C LEU A 356 -18.95 -10.39 -25.91
N TYR A 357 -17.68 -10.62 -25.58
CA TYR A 357 -16.82 -9.63 -24.94
C TYR A 357 -15.49 -9.46 -25.66
N LEU A 358 -14.99 -8.23 -25.68
CA LEU A 358 -13.64 -7.89 -26.14
C LEU A 358 -12.72 -7.65 -24.93
N GLY A 359 -11.66 -8.44 -24.81
CA GLY A 359 -10.53 -8.15 -23.95
C GLY A 359 -9.67 -7.05 -24.56
N SER A 360 -9.50 -5.95 -23.85
CA SER A 360 -8.70 -4.80 -24.26
C SER A 360 -8.10 -4.10 -23.04
N ARG A 361 -7.56 -2.90 -23.23
CA ARG A 361 -6.86 -2.13 -22.20
C ARG A 361 -7.45 -0.72 -22.12
N LEU A 362 -7.76 -0.29 -20.90
CA LEU A 362 -8.09 1.09 -20.57
C LEU A 362 -6.82 1.74 -20.04
N ALA A 363 -6.24 2.67 -20.81
CA ALA A 363 -5.01 3.33 -20.41
C ALA A 363 -4.95 4.80 -20.85
N PHE A 364 -4.04 5.56 -20.25
CA PHE A 364 -3.83 6.99 -20.55
C PHE A 364 -3.48 7.29 -22.02
N ASN A 365 -3.01 6.28 -22.76
CA ASN A 365 -2.61 6.36 -24.17
C ASN A 365 -3.46 5.46 -25.09
N SER A 366 -4.61 4.97 -24.61
CA SER A 366 -5.46 4.11 -25.44
C SER A 366 -6.21 4.92 -26.52
N ALA A 367 -6.51 4.26 -27.63
CA ALA A 367 -7.23 4.84 -28.76
C ALA A 367 -8.76 4.73 -28.60
N ASP A 368 -9.47 5.43 -29.49
CA ASP A 368 -10.87 5.13 -29.76
C ASP A 368 -10.96 3.80 -30.52
N VAL A 369 -11.97 3.00 -30.19
CA VAL A 369 -12.23 1.70 -30.80
C VAL A 369 -13.59 1.68 -31.46
N GLU A 370 -13.67 1.12 -32.66
CA GLU A 370 -14.92 0.73 -33.32
C GLU A 370 -14.95 -0.79 -33.47
N VAL A 371 -16.00 -1.43 -32.96
CA VAL A 371 -16.22 -2.88 -33.11
C VAL A 371 -17.49 -3.11 -33.91
N ARG A 372 -17.38 -3.95 -34.93
CA ARG A 372 -18.52 -4.44 -35.71
C ARG A 372 -18.71 -5.93 -35.52
N VAL A 373 -19.98 -6.34 -35.45
CA VAL A 373 -20.37 -7.75 -35.53
C VAL A 373 -21.36 -7.90 -36.68
N ASP A 374 -21.06 -8.79 -37.62
CA ASP A 374 -21.83 -9.02 -38.85
C ASP A 374 -22.07 -7.71 -39.65
N GLY A 375 -21.05 -6.84 -39.67
CA GLY A 375 -21.08 -5.55 -40.35
C GLY A 375 -21.72 -4.39 -39.57
N ASN A 376 -22.47 -4.69 -38.50
CA ASN A 376 -23.13 -3.69 -37.66
C ASN A 376 -22.19 -3.15 -36.59
N VAL A 377 -22.13 -1.83 -36.39
CA VAL A 377 -21.38 -1.24 -35.26
C VAL A 377 -22.08 -1.59 -33.96
N VAL A 378 -21.39 -2.29 -33.08
CA VAL A 378 -21.91 -2.69 -31.75
C VAL A 378 -21.22 -1.96 -30.61
N LEU A 379 -20.02 -1.43 -30.86
CA LEU A 379 -19.27 -0.60 -29.91
C LEU A 379 -18.53 0.49 -30.68
N ALA A 380 -18.63 1.73 -30.24
CA ALA A 380 -17.81 2.83 -30.73
C ALA A 380 -17.55 3.78 -29.56
N GLN A 381 -16.34 3.74 -29.00
CA GLN A 381 -16.02 4.53 -27.80
C GLN A 381 -14.52 4.77 -27.63
N SER A 382 -14.18 5.78 -26.84
CA SER A 382 -12.81 5.92 -26.34
C SER A 382 -12.47 4.83 -25.33
N LEU A 383 -11.23 4.36 -25.35
CA LEU A 383 -10.64 3.55 -24.28
C LEU A 383 -9.63 4.33 -23.43
N LEU A 384 -9.42 5.61 -23.75
CA LEU A 384 -8.52 6.48 -23.00
C LEU A 384 -9.08 6.71 -21.59
N VAL A 385 -8.23 6.49 -20.59
CA VAL A 385 -8.50 6.81 -19.18
C VAL A 385 -7.25 7.46 -18.58
N PRO A 386 -7.25 8.77 -18.32
CA PRO A 386 -6.07 9.46 -17.81
C PRO A 386 -5.63 8.89 -16.46
N GLY A 387 -4.32 8.64 -16.31
CA GLY A 387 -3.74 8.16 -15.05
C GLY A 387 -4.07 6.71 -14.69
N GLU A 388 -4.70 5.95 -15.59
CA GLU A 388 -4.96 4.53 -15.41
C GLU A 388 -4.25 3.67 -16.45
N ASP A 389 -4.10 2.40 -16.09
CA ASP A 389 -3.57 1.34 -16.92
C ASP A 389 -4.15 0.01 -16.41
N ALA A 390 -5.23 -0.45 -17.04
CA ALA A 390 -5.96 -1.62 -16.60
C ALA A 390 -6.47 -2.46 -17.78
N LEU A 391 -6.41 -3.78 -17.65
CA LEU A 391 -7.11 -4.69 -18.56
C LEU A 391 -8.61 -4.60 -18.31
N ALA A 392 -9.39 -4.65 -19.38
CA ALA A 392 -10.85 -4.52 -19.32
C ALA A 392 -11.53 -5.51 -20.27
N ARG A 393 -12.75 -5.90 -19.90
CA ARG A 393 -13.59 -6.82 -20.67
C ARG A 393 -14.85 -6.09 -21.13
N LEU A 394 -14.86 -5.63 -22.37
CA LEU A 394 -15.92 -4.78 -22.92
C LEU A 394 -17.06 -5.64 -23.48
N LEU A 395 -18.31 -5.42 -23.03
CA LEU A 395 -19.47 -6.11 -23.58
C LEU A 395 -19.77 -5.60 -25.00
N LEU A 396 -19.85 -6.52 -25.96
CA LEU A 396 -20.22 -6.22 -27.35
C LEU A 396 -21.71 -6.49 -27.63
N GLY A 397 -22.38 -7.27 -26.78
CA GLY A 397 -23.81 -7.56 -26.89
C GLY A 397 -24.17 -9.03 -26.64
N THR A 398 -25.43 -9.36 -26.88
CA THR A 398 -25.94 -10.74 -26.88
C THR A 398 -26.27 -11.15 -28.32
N PHE A 399 -25.75 -12.29 -28.75
CA PHE A 399 -25.88 -12.77 -30.12
C PHE A 399 -26.57 -14.14 -30.14
N PRO A 400 -27.37 -14.45 -31.17
CA PRO A 400 -28.05 -15.74 -31.30
C PRO A 400 -27.04 -16.88 -31.57
N ALA A 401 -27.53 -18.11 -31.60
CA ALA A 401 -26.75 -19.22 -32.14
C ALA A 401 -26.46 -18.98 -33.62
N GLY A 402 -25.24 -19.29 -34.07
CA GLY A 402 -24.85 -19.09 -35.46
C GLY A 402 -23.37 -18.83 -35.64
N SER A 403 -23.03 -18.39 -36.86
CA SER A 403 -21.70 -17.91 -37.22
C SER A 403 -21.71 -16.39 -37.25
N HIS A 404 -20.71 -15.77 -36.64
CA HIS A 404 -20.57 -14.32 -36.56
C HIS A 404 -19.16 -13.89 -36.95
N THR A 405 -19.05 -12.74 -37.60
CA THR A 405 -17.78 -12.11 -37.94
C THR A 405 -17.61 -10.83 -37.14
N VAL A 406 -16.50 -10.73 -36.40
CA VAL A 406 -16.14 -9.57 -35.59
C VAL A 406 -15.00 -8.81 -36.28
N LEU A 407 -15.11 -7.49 -36.32
CA LEU A 407 -14.05 -6.58 -36.74
C LEU A 407 -13.80 -5.58 -35.61
N VAL A 408 -12.57 -5.52 -35.09
CA VAL A 408 -12.13 -4.52 -34.13
C VAL A 408 -11.18 -3.57 -34.86
N LYS A 409 -11.47 -2.27 -34.84
CA LYS A 409 -10.75 -1.26 -35.63
C LYS A 409 -10.27 -0.12 -34.74
N HIS A 410 -9.03 0.31 -34.95
CA HIS A 410 -8.50 1.55 -34.40
C HIS A 410 -9.22 2.72 -35.05
N ALA A 411 -9.99 3.45 -34.24
CA ALA A 411 -10.79 4.59 -34.66
C ALA A 411 -10.26 5.92 -34.09
N GLY A 412 -9.10 5.89 -33.43
CA GLY A 412 -8.46 7.06 -32.86
C GLY A 412 -7.70 7.90 -33.89
N PRO A 413 -7.25 9.11 -33.49
CA PRO A 413 -6.48 9.99 -34.36
C PRO A 413 -5.13 9.36 -34.74
N ALA A 414 -4.62 9.75 -35.92
CA ALA A 414 -3.27 9.40 -36.37
C ALA A 414 -2.26 10.47 -35.95
N GLY A 415 -1.04 10.05 -35.62
CA GLY A 415 0.08 10.96 -35.28
C GLY A 415 0.21 11.23 -33.78
N PRO A 416 1.23 12.02 -33.39
CA PRO A 416 1.63 12.17 -31.98
C PRO A 416 0.66 13.05 -31.16
N PRO A 417 0.46 12.76 -29.86
CA PRO A 417 0.96 11.57 -29.17
C PRO A 417 0.27 10.29 -29.69
N ASP A 418 1.02 9.20 -29.79
CA ASP A 418 0.46 7.95 -30.30
C ASP A 418 -0.65 7.41 -29.38
N HIS A 419 -1.76 7.03 -29.99
CA HIS A 419 -2.87 6.36 -29.32
C HIS A 419 -2.91 4.90 -29.75
N TYR A 420 -2.98 3.98 -28.78
CA TYR A 420 -2.87 2.55 -29.03
C TYR A 420 -4.21 1.83 -28.89
N LEU A 421 -4.57 1.04 -29.90
CA LEU A 421 -5.59 -0.01 -29.75
C LEU A 421 -4.90 -1.29 -29.29
N TYR A 422 -5.42 -1.91 -28.24
CA TYR A 422 -4.95 -3.19 -27.71
C TYR A 422 -6.01 -4.29 -27.92
N PHE A 423 -5.60 -5.45 -28.43
CA PHE A 423 -6.41 -6.66 -28.56
C PHE A 423 -5.78 -7.78 -27.72
N ASP A 424 -6.48 -8.20 -26.68
CA ASP A 424 -6.08 -9.29 -25.77
C ASP A 424 -6.80 -10.58 -26.17
N PHE A 425 -8.14 -10.55 -26.21
CA PHE A 425 -8.94 -11.70 -26.64
C PHE A 425 -10.34 -11.31 -27.11
N LEU A 426 -11.00 -12.23 -27.81
CA LEU A 426 -12.45 -12.24 -27.99
C LEU A 426 -13.05 -13.38 -27.16
N GLU A 427 -13.98 -13.08 -26.25
CA GLU A 427 -14.60 -14.09 -25.39
C GLU A 427 -16.07 -14.33 -25.75
N ILE A 428 -16.35 -15.56 -26.18
CA ILE A 428 -17.67 -16.09 -26.45
C ILE A 428 -18.15 -16.69 -25.14
N CYS A 429 -19.06 -16.01 -24.46
CA CYS A 429 -19.40 -16.27 -23.07
C CYS A 429 -20.81 -16.83 -22.91
N MET A 430 -20.91 -17.93 -22.17
CA MET A 430 -22.14 -18.51 -21.64
C MET A 430 -22.26 -18.13 -20.16
N PRO A 431 -23.00 -17.06 -19.80
CA PRO A 431 -23.00 -16.56 -18.43
C PRO A 431 -23.70 -17.53 -17.48
N VAL A 432 -23.09 -17.77 -16.32
CA VAL A 432 -23.68 -18.54 -15.21
C VAL A 432 -23.49 -17.81 -13.89
N GLU A 433 -24.33 -18.08 -12.90
CA GLU A 433 -24.26 -17.45 -11.56
C GLU A 433 -23.48 -18.29 -10.52
N THR A 434 -23.06 -19.50 -10.89
CA THR A 434 -22.36 -20.42 -9.99
C THR A 434 -20.99 -20.76 -10.52
N LEU A 435 -19.99 -20.69 -9.64
CA LEU A 435 -18.62 -21.05 -9.96
C LEU A 435 -18.46 -22.56 -10.18
N PRO A 436 -17.51 -22.99 -11.04
CA PRO A 436 -17.20 -24.39 -11.22
C PRO A 436 -16.56 -24.98 -9.96
N VAL A 437 -16.78 -26.27 -9.73
CA VAL A 437 -16.09 -27.05 -8.68
C VAL A 437 -14.97 -27.84 -9.33
N LEU A 438 -13.74 -27.62 -8.89
CA LEU A 438 -12.56 -28.25 -9.46
C LEU A 438 -12.04 -29.40 -8.57
N PRO A 439 -11.51 -30.49 -9.17
CA PRO A 439 -10.90 -31.58 -8.41
C PRO A 439 -9.61 -31.14 -7.72
N ALA A 440 -9.35 -31.70 -6.55
CA ALA A 440 -8.14 -31.47 -5.78
C ALA A 440 -6.91 -32.20 -6.36
N ASP A 441 -5.77 -31.51 -6.34
CA ASP A 441 -4.43 -32.03 -6.54
C ASP A 441 -3.61 -31.80 -5.26
N ASN A 442 -3.37 -32.88 -4.52
CA ASN A 442 -2.66 -32.83 -3.24
C ASN A 442 -1.13 -32.74 -3.37
N LYS A 443 -0.61 -32.58 -4.60
CA LYS A 443 0.83 -32.48 -4.88
C LYS A 443 1.24 -31.15 -5.48
N VAL A 444 0.35 -30.52 -6.23
CA VAL A 444 0.59 -29.22 -6.86
C VAL A 444 -0.05 -28.13 -6.03
N THR A 445 0.66 -27.02 -5.93
CA THR A 445 0.20 -25.81 -5.26
C THR A 445 0.69 -24.56 -5.98
N LEU A 446 0.21 -23.40 -5.56
CA LEU A 446 0.62 -22.09 -6.08
C LEU A 446 1.44 -21.37 -5.02
N ALA A 447 2.49 -20.67 -5.46
CA ALA A 447 3.13 -19.67 -4.63
C ALA A 447 2.28 -18.40 -4.63
N THR A 448 2.14 -17.77 -3.46
CA THR A 448 1.69 -16.38 -3.40
C THR A 448 2.92 -15.48 -3.31
N ASP A 449 2.79 -14.25 -3.77
CA ASP A 449 3.83 -13.23 -3.63
C ASP A 449 3.24 -12.00 -2.95
N TRP A 450 3.66 -11.74 -1.70
CA TRP A 450 3.26 -10.56 -0.93
C TRP A 450 3.68 -9.26 -1.59
N ASP A 451 4.72 -9.22 -2.40
CA ASP A 451 5.20 -7.98 -2.99
C ASP A 451 4.47 -7.59 -4.28
N THR A 452 3.64 -8.49 -4.81
CA THR A 452 2.84 -8.21 -6.00
C THR A 452 1.60 -7.38 -5.66
N ASP A 453 1.16 -6.59 -6.63
CA ASP A 453 -0.12 -5.90 -6.57
C ASP A 453 -1.32 -6.85 -6.48
N HIS A 454 -1.12 -8.17 -6.53
CA HIS A 454 -2.16 -9.15 -6.25
C HIS A 454 -2.36 -9.33 -4.74
N SER A 455 -1.40 -9.92 -4.02
CA SER A 455 -1.54 -10.19 -2.59
C SER A 455 -1.67 -8.90 -1.75
N LEU A 456 -1.02 -7.80 -2.15
CA LEU A 456 -1.17 -6.50 -1.48
C LEU A 456 -2.57 -5.93 -1.63
N ALA A 457 -3.19 -6.12 -2.79
CA ALA A 457 -4.45 -5.47 -3.10
C ALA A 457 -5.66 -6.25 -2.59
N VAL A 458 -5.61 -7.58 -2.48
CA VAL A 458 -6.79 -8.38 -2.11
C VAL A 458 -6.72 -8.92 -0.68
N PRO A 459 -7.88 -9.21 -0.04
CA PRO A 459 -7.90 -9.86 1.27
C PRO A 459 -7.14 -11.18 1.28
N ALA A 460 -6.52 -11.47 2.40
CA ALA A 460 -5.86 -12.74 2.66
C ALA A 460 -6.79 -13.95 2.41
N GLU A 461 -8.04 -13.84 2.82
CA GLU A 461 -9.07 -14.87 2.65
C GLU A 461 -9.40 -15.12 1.17
N ARG A 462 -9.40 -14.05 0.34
CA ARG A 462 -9.63 -14.13 -1.11
C ARG A 462 -8.51 -14.91 -1.79
N THR A 463 -7.26 -14.63 -1.40
CA THR A 463 -6.08 -15.36 -1.89
C THR A 463 -6.11 -16.84 -1.51
N ALA A 464 -6.38 -17.15 -0.23
CA ALA A 464 -6.49 -18.53 0.23
C ALA A 464 -7.64 -19.29 -0.47
N TRP A 465 -8.79 -18.63 -0.63
CA TRP A 465 -9.94 -19.17 -1.34
C TRP A 465 -9.63 -19.50 -2.80
N MET A 466 -8.87 -18.65 -3.51
CA MET A 466 -8.47 -18.92 -4.90
C MET A 466 -7.61 -20.18 -4.99
N ILE A 467 -6.57 -20.31 -4.16
CA ILE A 467 -5.70 -21.50 -4.16
C ILE A 467 -6.52 -22.78 -3.92
N HIS A 468 -7.36 -22.77 -2.89
CA HIS A 468 -8.20 -23.91 -2.54
C HIS A 468 -9.20 -24.24 -3.67
N SER A 469 -9.89 -23.23 -4.21
CA SER A 469 -10.97 -23.42 -5.19
C SER A 469 -10.45 -23.80 -6.58
N LEU A 470 -9.22 -23.41 -6.93
CA LEU A 470 -8.51 -23.91 -8.13
C LEU A 470 -8.13 -25.40 -8.02
N GLY A 471 -8.27 -25.99 -6.83
CA GLY A 471 -7.97 -27.41 -6.58
C GLY A 471 -6.50 -27.68 -6.23
N TYR A 472 -5.75 -26.66 -5.82
CA TYR A 472 -4.31 -26.78 -5.56
C TYR A 472 -4.01 -26.95 -4.07
N HIS A 473 -3.96 -28.20 -3.61
CA HIS A 473 -3.95 -28.56 -2.17
C HIS A 473 -2.59 -29.05 -1.66
N GLY A 474 -1.53 -29.02 -2.49
CA GLY A 474 -0.16 -29.23 -2.01
C GLY A 474 0.30 -28.11 -1.04
N ARG A 475 1.42 -28.32 -0.33
CA ARG A 475 1.96 -27.31 0.62
C ARG A 475 2.27 -25.99 -0.08
N ALA A 476 1.48 -24.96 0.19
CA ALA A 476 1.61 -23.64 -0.41
C ALA A 476 2.92 -22.95 -0.02
N ASN A 477 3.41 -22.07 -0.88
CA ASN A 477 4.60 -21.26 -0.63
C ASN A 477 4.20 -19.79 -0.56
N HIS A 478 4.15 -19.23 0.64
CA HIS A 478 3.94 -17.81 0.83
C HIS A 478 5.29 -17.09 0.73
N TYR A 479 5.61 -16.55 -0.45
CA TYR A 479 6.74 -15.66 -0.60
C TYR A 479 6.36 -14.30 0.00
N VAL A 480 6.97 -13.97 1.15
CA VAL A 480 6.71 -12.76 1.93
C VAL A 480 7.44 -11.55 1.33
N GLY A 481 8.48 -11.79 0.55
CA GLY A 481 9.04 -10.75 -0.31
C GLY A 481 10.40 -10.17 0.08
N ALA A 482 10.77 -9.17 -0.69
CA ALA A 482 11.93 -8.28 -0.70
C ALA A 482 11.54 -6.78 -0.68
N LEU A 483 10.29 -6.43 -0.98
CA LEU A 483 9.90 -5.06 -1.30
C LEU A 483 9.11 -4.37 -0.18
N TRP A 484 8.10 -5.03 0.41
CA TRP A 484 7.08 -4.32 1.20
C TRP A 484 6.79 -4.88 2.60
N PHE A 485 7.50 -5.89 3.10
CA PHE A 485 7.17 -6.55 4.37
C PHE A 485 7.68 -5.84 5.63
N TYR A 486 8.60 -4.88 5.49
CA TYR A 486 9.34 -4.28 6.61
C TYR A 486 8.88 -2.86 6.96
N GLU A 487 9.34 -2.36 8.10
CA GLU A 487 9.18 -0.95 8.48
C GLU A 487 10.16 -0.04 7.72
N LEU A 488 9.71 1.17 7.42
CA LEU A 488 10.47 2.20 6.71
C LEU A 488 10.76 3.40 7.61
N VAL A 489 11.92 4.02 7.40
CA VAL A 489 12.35 5.31 7.95
C VAL A 489 12.90 6.20 6.84
N ARG A 490 12.64 7.50 6.89
CA ARG A 490 13.18 8.47 5.92
C ARG A 490 14.44 9.13 6.48
N THR A 491 15.61 8.57 6.20
CA THR A 491 16.89 9.09 6.72
C THR A 491 17.31 10.36 5.99
N GLY A 492 17.81 11.36 6.72
CA GLY A 492 18.33 12.61 6.16
C GLY A 492 17.25 13.58 5.65
N HIS A 493 15.97 13.30 5.87
CA HIS A 493 14.92 14.25 5.53
C HIS A 493 14.93 15.46 6.47
N VAL A 494 14.52 16.62 5.96
CA VAL A 494 14.33 17.86 6.71
C VAL A 494 13.04 18.53 6.24
N TYR A 495 12.21 19.00 7.16
CA TYR A 495 11.06 19.83 6.83
C TYR A 495 11.52 21.24 6.48
N SER A 496 10.99 21.81 5.40
CA SER A 496 11.19 23.23 5.13
C SER A 496 10.56 24.08 6.24
N SER A 497 11.19 25.21 6.54
CA SER A 497 10.69 26.14 7.56
C SER A 497 11.08 27.59 7.26
N ALA A 498 10.40 28.52 7.91
CA ALA A 498 10.76 29.93 7.97
C ALA A 498 10.40 30.49 9.34
N THR A 499 11.15 31.48 9.79
CA THR A 499 10.82 32.28 10.97
C THR A 499 10.20 33.61 10.59
N ILE A 500 9.34 34.11 11.47
CA ILE A 500 8.88 35.50 11.54
C ILE A 500 9.24 36.02 12.93
N GLU A 501 10.11 37.01 13.01
CA GLU A 501 10.42 37.72 14.25
C GLU A 501 9.52 38.96 14.38
N PHE A 502 8.74 39.04 15.45
CA PHE A 502 7.94 40.23 15.75
C PHE A 502 8.77 41.21 16.59
N VAL A 503 8.95 42.43 16.09
CA VAL A 503 9.83 43.43 16.69
C VAL A 503 9.01 44.64 17.14
N GLY A 504 9.27 45.10 18.37
CA GLY A 504 8.64 46.28 18.96
C GLY A 504 7.43 45.97 19.84
N THR A 505 6.59 46.99 20.11
CA THR A 505 5.39 46.88 20.95
C THR A 505 4.14 46.95 20.08
N PRO A 506 3.27 45.92 20.08
CA PRO A 506 2.02 45.92 19.32
C PRO A 506 1.20 47.19 19.56
N VAL A 507 0.74 47.82 18.47
CA VAL A 507 -0.14 48.98 18.57
C VAL A 507 -1.56 48.48 18.82
N PHE A 508 -2.14 48.87 19.95
CA PHE A 508 -3.51 48.50 20.31
C PHE A 508 -4.50 48.84 19.20
N SER A 509 -5.42 47.92 18.91
CA SER A 509 -6.43 48.04 17.84
C SER A 509 -5.89 48.08 16.41
N ALA A 510 -4.57 47.95 16.19
CA ALA A 510 -4.02 47.66 14.87
C ALA A 510 -4.12 46.17 14.53
N THR A 511 -4.01 45.81 13.25
CA THR A 511 -4.02 44.41 12.80
C THR A 511 -2.63 43.98 12.36
N THR A 512 -2.22 42.79 12.78
CA THR A 512 -1.05 42.09 12.28
C THR A 512 -1.50 40.88 11.46
N GLN A 513 -0.82 40.61 10.34
CA GLN A 513 -1.20 39.55 9.41
C GLN A 513 -0.01 38.67 9.07
N VAL A 514 -0.27 37.37 8.95
CA VAL A 514 0.65 36.38 8.36
C VAL A 514 -0.05 35.78 7.15
N THR A 515 0.63 35.79 6.01
CA THR A 515 0.11 35.23 4.76
C THR A 515 0.87 33.96 4.42
N ILE A 516 0.14 32.88 4.17
CA ILE A 516 0.67 31.62 3.65
C ILE A 516 0.18 31.43 2.22
N THR A 517 1.10 31.20 1.28
CA THR A 517 0.77 31.02 -0.14
C THR A 517 1.14 29.61 -0.59
N GLN A 518 0.21 28.88 -1.18
CA GLN A 518 0.45 27.55 -1.74
C GLN A 518 -0.27 27.40 -3.08
N SER A 519 0.42 26.88 -4.09
CA SER A 519 -0.15 26.65 -5.43
C SER A 519 -0.81 27.88 -6.06
N GLY A 520 -0.32 29.09 -5.73
CA GLY A 520 -0.87 30.36 -6.21
C GLY A 520 -2.03 30.92 -5.38
N GLU A 521 -2.54 30.19 -4.39
CA GLU A 521 -3.59 30.64 -3.48
C GLU A 521 -3.00 31.18 -2.17
N ALA A 522 -3.42 32.36 -1.75
CA ALA A 522 -2.94 33.03 -0.53
C ALA A 522 -4.01 32.99 0.57
N THR A 523 -3.65 32.47 1.74
CA THR A 523 -4.46 32.51 2.97
C THR A 523 -3.88 33.59 3.89
N VAL A 524 -4.67 34.62 4.20
CA VAL A 524 -4.30 35.70 5.10
C VAL A 524 -4.87 35.44 6.50
N LEU A 525 -3.97 35.25 7.46
CA LEU A 525 -4.27 35.09 8.89
C LEU A 525 -4.20 36.48 9.51
N SER A 526 -5.26 36.93 10.18
CA SER A 526 -5.31 38.28 10.79
C SER A 526 -5.47 38.18 12.30
N HIS A 527 -4.69 38.96 13.03
CA HIS A 527 -4.77 39.14 14.47
C HIS A 527 -4.98 40.61 14.81
N LEU A 528 -6.03 40.93 15.57
CA LEU A 528 -6.28 42.27 16.09
C LEU A 528 -5.51 42.43 17.42
N ASN A 529 -4.56 43.35 17.45
CA ASN A 529 -3.65 43.55 18.58
C ASN A 529 -4.42 44.02 19.83
N ARG A 530 -4.36 43.22 20.90
CA ARG A 530 -5.01 43.47 22.19
C ARG A 530 -4.19 44.46 23.01
N ILE A 531 -4.82 45.13 23.98
CA ILE A 531 -4.19 46.20 24.78
C ILE A 531 -2.96 45.71 25.58
N GLY A 532 -2.93 44.42 25.93
CA GLY A 532 -1.81 43.77 26.63
C GLY A 532 -0.95 42.86 25.75
N ASP A 533 -1.15 42.85 24.42
CA ASP A 533 -0.33 42.02 23.55
C ASP A 533 1.13 42.52 23.55
N THR A 534 2.05 41.57 23.67
CA THR A 534 3.47 41.71 23.40
C THR A 534 3.82 40.97 22.11
N ALA A 535 5.03 41.20 21.57
CA ALA A 535 5.54 40.42 20.44
C ALA A 535 5.47 38.89 20.68
N GLU A 536 5.68 38.44 21.93
CA GLU A 536 5.56 37.03 22.32
C GLU A 536 4.12 36.52 22.25
N THR A 537 3.16 37.30 22.76
CA THR A 537 1.75 36.90 22.66
C THR A 537 1.24 36.88 21.21
N ILE A 538 1.75 37.76 20.34
CA ILE A 538 1.43 37.76 18.90
C ILE A 538 1.99 36.50 18.23
N ALA A 539 3.25 36.15 18.51
CA ALA A 539 3.85 34.91 18.01
C ALA A 539 3.05 33.68 18.46
N LYS A 540 2.65 33.63 19.73
CA LYS A 540 1.81 32.55 20.26
C LYS A 540 0.42 32.52 19.63
N ALA A 541 -0.21 33.68 19.40
CA ALA A 541 -1.53 33.75 18.75
C ALA A 541 -1.51 33.11 17.36
N PHE A 542 -0.49 33.42 16.54
CA PHE A 542 -0.33 32.80 15.23
C PHE A 542 0.05 31.32 15.30
N GLU A 543 0.81 30.88 16.30
CA GLU A 543 1.06 29.45 16.54
C GLU A 543 -0.25 28.69 16.80
N LEU A 544 -1.08 29.21 17.73
CA LEU A 544 -2.36 28.60 18.07
C LEU A 544 -3.29 28.57 16.85
N GLU A 545 -3.32 29.65 16.06
CA GLU A 545 -4.12 29.73 14.83
C GLU A 545 -3.66 28.71 13.78
N LEU A 546 -2.36 28.62 13.48
CA LEU A 546 -1.83 27.69 12.48
C LEU A 546 -2.02 26.22 12.90
N ASN A 547 -1.88 25.92 14.19
CA ASN A 547 -2.02 24.55 14.69
C ASN A 547 -3.47 24.08 14.88
N LYS A 548 -4.46 24.96 14.68
CA LYS A 548 -5.89 24.63 14.87
C LYS A 548 -6.45 23.66 13.82
N GLY A 549 -5.77 23.48 12.69
CA GLY A 549 -6.22 22.59 11.62
C GLY A 549 -5.70 22.91 10.21
N TYR A 550 -4.75 23.84 10.06
CA TYR A 550 -4.12 24.08 8.75
C TYR A 550 -3.34 22.84 8.32
N THR A 551 -3.63 22.34 7.13
CA THR A 551 -3.11 21.06 6.65
C THR A 551 -1.82 21.20 5.83
N SER A 552 -1.46 22.41 5.40
CA SER A 552 -0.22 22.66 4.65
C SER A 552 0.99 22.98 5.55
N VAL A 553 0.75 23.61 6.69
CA VAL A 553 1.79 24.09 7.62
C VAL A 553 1.42 23.81 9.07
N ARG A 554 2.44 23.79 9.93
CA ARG A 554 2.34 23.80 11.40
C ARG A 554 3.29 24.86 11.95
N ALA A 555 3.14 25.24 13.20
CA ALA A 555 4.01 26.26 13.78
C ALA A 555 4.44 25.97 15.22
N SER A 556 5.47 26.66 15.66
CA SER A 556 5.90 26.77 17.06
C SER A 556 6.42 28.17 17.32
N SER A 557 6.16 28.75 18.48
CA SER A 557 6.72 30.04 18.89
C SER A 557 7.63 29.90 20.10
N SER A 558 8.65 30.76 20.15
CA SER A 558 9.57 30.91 21.28
C SER A 558 9.90 32.39 21.45
N GLY A 559 9.44 33.00 22.54
CA GLY A 559 9.49 34.45 22.69
C GLY A 559 8.76 35.14 21.53
N SER A 560 9.37 36.16 20.94
CA SER A 560 8.82 36.93 19.81
C SER A 560 8.96 36.27 18.43
N VAL A 561 9.48 35.04 18.35
CA VAL A 561 9.75 34.35 17.09
C VAL A 561 8.71 33.27 16.84
N LEU A 562 8.01 33.34 15.71
CA LEU A 562 7.16 32.28 15.16
C LEU A 562 7.96 31.49 14.12
N THR A 563 8.12 30.18 14.31
CA THR A 563 8.66 29.28 13.29
C THR A 563 7.52 28.51 12.64
N VAL A 564 7.37 28.66 11.32
CA VAL A 564 6.40 27.94 10.49
C VAL A 564 7.13 26.83 9.75
N TYR A 565 6.61 25.61 9.84
CA TYR A 565 7.10 24.43 9.15
C TYR A 565 6.09 23.96 8.12
N SER A 566 6.58 23.45 7.00
CA SER A 566 5.77 22.65 6.10
C SER A 566 5.30 21.38 6.81
N ARG A 567 4.10 20.89 6.46
CA ARG A 567 3.65 19.53 6.81
C ARG A 567 4.09 18.49 5.77
N LEU A 568 4.50 18.92 4.57
CA LEU A 568 5.15 18.07 3.59
C LEU A 568 6.57 17.77 4.07
N MET A 569 6.90 16.48 4.16
CA MET A 569 8.27 16.04 4.39
C MET A 569 9.11 16.28 3.14
N GLY A 570 10.20 17.02 3.31
CA GLY A 570 11.21 17.20 2.28
C GLY A 570 11.09 18.49 1.48
N ALA A 571 11.60 18.47 0.25
CA ALA A 571 11.88 19.69 -0.51
C ALA A 571 10.63 20.37 -1.08
N ALA A 572 9.53 19.63 -1.25
CA ALA A 572 8.27 20.17 -1.78
C ALA A 572 7.72 21.34 -0.94
N GLY A 573 7.97 21.33 0.37
CA GLY A 573 7.58 22.41 1.27
C GLY A 573 8.27 23.75 0.97
N ASN A 574 9.38 23.78 0.22
CA ASN A 574 10.07 25.02 -0.15
C ASN A 574 9.22 25.90 -1.09
N ALA A 575 8.20 25.33 -1.74
CA ALA A 575 7.28 26.07 -2.61
C ALA A 575 6.24 26.91 -1.84
N ILE A 576 6.10 26.70 -0.52
CA ILE A 576 5.14 27.43 0.31
C ILE A 576 5.68 28.84 0.57
N GLY A 577 4.94 29.85 0.15
CA GLY A 577 5.22 31.27 0.38
C GLY A 577 4.81 31.70 1.79
N ILE A 578 5.57 32.64 2.36
CA ILE A 578 5.30 33.23 3.67
C ILE A 578 5.54 34.74 3.61
N ALA A 579 4.63 35.52 4.22
CA ALA A 579 4.77 36.95 4.36
C ALA A 579 4.13 37.44 5.66
N VAL A 580 4.50 38.64 6.11
CA VAL A 580 3.98 39.29 7.31
C VAL A 580 3.70 40.77 7.05
N SER A 581 2.64 41.29 7.68
CA SER A 581 2.26 42.70 7.62
C SER A 581 1.83 43.20 9.02
N PRO A 582 2.20 44.43 9.43
CA PRO A 582 3.11 45.33 8.73
C PRO A 582 4.56 44.81 8.76
N SER A 583 5.30 45.04 7.68
CA SER A 583 6.73 44.69 7.57
C SER A 583 7.66 45.83 7.96
N THR A 584 7.11 47.01 8.27
CA THR A 584 7.84 48.21 8.73
C THR A 584 7.04 48.96 9.80
N GLY A 585 7.68 49.87 10.53
CA GLY A 585 7.05 50.68 11.58
C GLY A 585 7.50 50.31 13.00
N SER A 586 6.86 50.90 14.01
CA SER A 586 7.22 50.71 15.43
C SER A 586 6.93 49.30 15.95
N PHE A 587 5.94 48.63 15.38
CA PHE A 587 5.71 47.19 15.50
C PHE A 587 5.63 46.60 14.11
N HIS A 588 6.46 45.60 13.83
CA HIS A 588 6.51 44.94 12.53
C HIS A 588 7.00 43.50 12.65
N GLY A 589 6.70 42.69 11.64
CA GLY A 589 7.27 41.36 11.50
C GLY A 589 8.42 41.34 10.49
N VAL A 590 9.45 40.53 10.77
CA VAL A 590 10.57 40.26 9.88
C VAL A 590 10.56 38.78 9.52
N ALA A 591 10.16 38.44 8.31
CA ALA A 591 10.24 37.08 7.79
C ALA A 591 11.67 36.76 7.32
N SER A 592 12.15 35.55 7.63
CA SER A 592 13.47 35.04 7.19
C SER A 592 13.61 34.89 5.66
N GLY A 593 12.50 34.87 4.92
CA GLY A 593 12.46 34.81 3.46
C GLY A 593 11.02 34.92 2.94
N SER A 594 10.85 34.93 1.61
CA SER A 594 9.52 34.94 0.96
C SER A 594 8.85 33.56 0.91
N ASN A 595 9.61 32.50 1.22
CA ASN A 595 9.22 31.10 1.17
C ASN A 595 9.79 30.36 2.37
N LEU A 596 9.20 29.21 2.70
CA LEU A 596 9.87 28.22 3.54
C LEU A 596 11.15 27.73 2.83
N ALA A 597 12.18 27.41 3.59
CA ALA A 597 13.47 26.97 3.05
C ALA A 597 14.07 25.80 3.84
N GLY A 598 15.13 25.19 3.28
CA GLY A 598 15.90 24.13 3.95
C GLY A 598 15.29 22.72 3.88
N GLY A 599 14.14 22.54 3.20
CA GLY A 599 13.54 21.22 3.01
C GLY A 599 14.42 20.30 2.18
N ASN A 600 14.60 19.05 2.65
CA ASN A 600 15.39 18.01 1.98
C ASN A 600 14.65 16.67 2.06
N ASP A 601 14.54 15.98 0.92
CA ASP A 601 13.80 14.72 0.82
C ASP A 601 14.45 13.55 1.56
N GLY A 602 15.77 13.54 1.77
CA GLY A 602 16.43 12.35 2.31
C GLY A 602 16.15 11.08 1.48
N LYS A 603 16.26 9.90 2.10
CA LYS A 603 16.01 8.60 1.46
C LYS A 603 15.19 7.68 2.35
N TRP A 604 14.27 6.93 1.75
CA TRP A 604 13.55 5.87 2.46
C TRP A 604 14.43 4.64 2.57
N HIS A 605 14.60 4.16 3.80
CA HIS A 605 15.34 2.94 4.13
C HIS A 605 14.51 2.01 5.01
N THR A 606 14.83 0.72 4.92
CA THR A 606 14.36 -0.31 5.86
C THR A 606 14.87 0.04 7.25
N ASP A 607 13.97 0.13 8.22
CA ASP A 607 14.35 0.37 9.60
C ASP A 607 14.87 -0.92 10.23
N LEU A 608 16.19 -1.09 10.23
CA LEU A 608 16.91 -2.21 10.84
C LEU A 608 16.86 -2.20 12.38
N THR A 609 16.19 -1.25 13.02
CA THR A 609 16.01 -1.15 14.49
C THR A 609 14.55 -1.18 14.99
N SER A 610 13.58 -1.04 14.09
CA SER A 610 12.15 -1.27 14.32
C SER A 610 11.82 -2.55 15.12
N SER A 611 10.89 -2.43 16.07
CA SER A 611 10.29 -3.57 16.74
C SER A 611 8.77 -3.35 16.78
N PRO A 612 7.97 -4.20 16.13
CA PRO A 612 8.36 -5.34 15.29
C PRO A 612 9.09 -4.95 13.98
N ARG A 613 9.80 -5.91 13.37
CA ARG A 613 10.47 -5.79 12.06
C ARG A 613 9.49 -5.80 10.90
N LEU A 614 8.54 -6.73 10.99
CA LEU A 614 7.46 -6.88 10.03
C LEU A 614 6.48 -5.73 10.22
N ASN A 615 6.11 -5.02 9.15
CA ASN A 615 5.13 -3.95 9.26
C ASN A 615 3.71 -4.49 9.50
N ARG A 616 2.81 -3.63 9.98
CA ARG A 616 1.48 -4.07 10.41
C ARG A 616 0.66 -4.75 9.32
N ALA A 617 0.77 -4.26 8.08
CA ALA A 617 -0.01 -4.81 6.97
C ALA A 617 0.33 -6.28 6.72
N VAL A 618 1.64 -6.62 6.60
CA VAL A 618 2.05 -8.01 6.38
C VAL A 618 1.74 -8.88 7.60
N ARG A 619 1.86 -8.36 8.83
CA ARG A 619 1.55 -9.13 10.03
C ARG A 619 0.08 -9.57 10.06
N ASP A 620 -0.82 -8.62 9.85
CA ASP A 620 -2.26 -8.87 9.96
C ASP A 620 -2.78 -9.66 8.75
N TRP A 621 -2.27 -9.39 7.54
CA TRP A 621 -2.60 -10.17 6.34
C TRP A 621 -2.08 -11.60 6.41
N SER A 622 -0.80 -11.83 6.74
CA SER A 622 -0.23 -13.18 6.80
C SER A 622 -0.91 -14.03 7.88
N ARG A 623 -1.24 -13.45 9.05
CA ARG A 623 -2.02 -14.16 10.08
C ARG A 623 -3.37 -14.63 9.56
N ALA A 624 -4.10 -13.76 8.84
CA ALA A 624 -5.37 -14.11 8.24
C ALA A 624 -5.22 -15.18 7.14
N PHE A 625 -4.17 -15.06 6.30
CA PHE A 625 -3.87 -16.02 5.23
C PHE A 625 -3.58 -17.40 5.81
N TYR A 626 -2.71 -17.50 6.81
CA TYR A 626 -2.41 -18.77 7.48
C TYR A 626 -3.64 -19.36 8.16
N SER A 627 -4.46 -18.53 8.82
CA SER A 627 -5.71 -19.00 9.45
C SER A 627 -6.67 -19.60 8.41
N ALA A 628 -6.81 -18.94 7.24
CA ALA A 628 -7.64 -19.43 6.15
C ALA A 628 -7.08 -20.72 5.52
N MET A 629 -5.77 -20.79 5.25
CA MET A 629 -5.12 -21.98 4.71
C MET A 629 -5.22 -23.18 5.67
N HIS A 630 -5.04 -22.94 6.97
CA HIS A 630 -5.23 -23.95 8.00
C HIS A 630 -6.67 -24.48 8.02
N ALA A 631 -7.67 -23.60 7.89
CA ALA A 631 -9.08 -24.00 7.80
C ALA A 631 -9.39 -24.84 6.56
N TYR A 632 -8.67 -24.62 5.45
CA TYR A 632 -8.74 -25.46 4.25
C TYR A 632 -7.91 -26.76 4.35
N GLY A 633 -7.15 -26.96 5.43
CA GLY A 633 -6.26 -28.11 5.60
C GLY A 633 -5.02 -28.06 4.70
N ILE A 634 -4.64 -26.87 4.21
CA ILE A 634 -3.46 -26.68 3.36
C ILE A 634 -2.31 -26.17 4.23
N ASP A 635 -1.21 -26.94 4.24
CA ASP A 635 0.03 -26.55 4.89
C ASP A 635 0.73 -25.40 4.13
N VAL A 636 1.49 -24.56 4.83
CA VAL A 636 2.11 -23.37 4.24
C VAL A 636 3.56 -23.23 4.70
N THR A 637 4.45 -22.84 3.79
CA THR A 637 5.80 -22.37 4.12
C THR A 637 5.90 -20.87 3.86
N ALA A 638 6.49 -20.12 4.79
CA ALA A 638 6.79 -18.70 4.65
C ALA A 638 8.23 -18.50 4.15
N ALA A 639 8.41 -17.81 3.04
CA ALA A 639 9.69 -17.64 2.36
C ALA A 639 10.14 -16.18 2.30
N PHE A 640 11.40 -15.93 2.61
CA PHE A 640 12.07 -14.63 2.45
C PHE A 640 13.30 -14.78 1.56
N SER A 641 13.48 -13.88 0.59
CA SER A 641 14.78 -13.68 -0.06
C SER A 641 15.64 -12.73 0.76
N LEU A 642 16.97 -12.74 0.57
CA LEU A 642 17.89 -11.84 1.27
C LEU A 642 17.98 -10.45 0.62
N GLU A 643 16.87 -9.97 0.08
CA GLU A 643 16.79 -8.74 -0.69
C GLU A 643 15.96 -7.69 0.06
N LEU A 644 16.34 -6.42 -0.05
CA LEU A 644 15.58 -5.29 0.50
C LEU A 644 15.52 -4.14 -0.51
N GLN A 645 14.34 -3.85 -1.07
CA GLN A 645 14.13 -2.70 -1.98
C GLN A 645 14.70 -1.40 -1.40
N HIS A 646 14.44 -1.18 -0.12
CA HIS A 646 14.87 -0.01 0.61
C HIS A 646 16.05 -0.33 1.54
N GLY A 647 16.92 -1.28 1.21
CA GLY A 647 18.14 -1.51 1.98
C GLY A 647 19.03 -0.26 2.02
N ASP A 648 19.67 0.00 3.17
CA ASP A 648 20.70 1.05 3.26
C ASP A 648 22.00 0.54 2.63
N ASP A 649 22.37 1.13 1.49
CA ASP A 649 23.51 0.76 0.67
C ASP A 649 24.83 1.42 1.12
N SER A 650 24.82 2.15 2.24
CA SER A 650 26.01 2.76 2.83
C SER A 650 26.98 1.74 3.43
N VAL A 651 28.25 2.13 3.58
CA VAL A 651 29.26 1.27 4.21
C VAL A 651 28.99 1.16 5.70
N GLU A 652 28.47 2.23 6.29
CA GLU A 652 28.13 2.38 7.71
C GLU A 652 26.99 1.44 8.13
N ALA A 653 25.97 1.26 7.28
CA ALA A 653 24.91 0.29 7.53
C ALA A 653 25.42 -1.16 7.54
N GLY A 654 26.44 -1.45 6.72
CA GLY A 654 27.16 -2.73 6.77
C GLY A 654 26.34 -3.95 6.34
N ILE A 655 25.21 -3.77 5.65
CA ILE A 655 24.32 -4.85 5.23
C ILE A 655 24.47 -5.26 3.76
N ALA A 656 25.12 -4.45 2.91
CA ALA A 656 25.23 -4.72 1.48
C ALA A 656 26.27 -5.81 1.15
N GLN A 657 25.96 -6.73 0.23
CA GLN A 657 27.00 -7.42 -0.55
C GLN A 657 27.68 -6.41 -1.47
N ARG A 658 29.00 -6.54 -1.69
CA ARG A 658 29.77 -5.54 -2.44
C ARG A 658 30.71 -6.17 -3.45
N TYR A 659 30.83 -5.50 -4.59
CA TYR A 659 31.82 -5.77 -5.62
C TYR A 659 33.23 -5.34 -5.16
N PRO A 660 34.31 -5.80 -5.84
CA PRO A 660 35.69 -5.47 -5.45
C PRO A 660 36.01 -3.96 -5.48
N ASN A 661 35.27 -3.18 -6.25
CA ASN A 661 35.38 -1.72 -6.32
C ASN A 661 34.64 -1.00 -5.17
N GLY A 662 33.95 -1.74 -4.31
CA GLY A 662 33.16 -1.20 -3.20
C GLY A 662 31.69 -0.94 -3.52
N ASP A 663 31.25 -1.07 -4.76
CA ASP A 663 29.85 -0.82 -5.13
C ASP A 663 28.90 -1.86 -4.50
N PRO A 664 27.71 -1.44 -4.03
CA PRO A 664 26.71 -2.36 -3.51
C PRO A 664 26.11 -3.22 -4.64
N ALA A 665 25.77 -4.47 -4.33
CA ALA A 665 25.06 -5.36 -5.24
C ALA A 665 23.56 -5.01 -5.29
N LEU A 666 23.17 -4.26 -6.33
CA LEU A 666 21.79 -3.89 -6.61
C LEU A 666 21.20 -4.76 -7.73
N LEU A 667 19.97 -5.22 -7.53
CA LEU A 667 19.31 -6.21 -8.37
C LEU A 667 18.27 -5.58 -9.31
N ASN A 668 17.79 -6.35 -10.30
CA ASN A 668 16.74 -5.92 -11.21
C ASN A 668 15.32 -5.94 -10.58
N THR A 669 15.16 -6.60 -9.42
CA THR A 669 13.96 -6.55 -8.57
C THR A 669 13.96 -5.27 -7.71
N PRO A 670 14.38 -4.14 -8.30
CA PRO A 670 15.19 -3.06 -7.70
C PRO A 670 15.43 -3.18 -6.18
N ALA A 671 16.33 -4.08 -5.77
CA ALA A 671 16.61 -4.33 -4.35
C ALA A 671 18.09 -4.46 -4.05
N LEU A 672 18.47 -4.20 -2.78
CA LEU A 672 19.80 -4.43 -2.25
C LEU A 672 19.94 -5.90 -1.83
N GLN A 673 20.94 -6.60 -2.35
CA GLN A 673 21.31 -7.92 -1.85
C GLN A 673 22.03 -7.78 -0.50
N THR A 674 21.46 -8.36 0.55
CA THR A 674 22.06 -8.33 1.89
C THR A 674 23.20 -9.36 2.03
N ASN A 675 24.22 -8.99 2.81
CA ASN A 675 25.39 -9.80 3.11
C ASN A 675 25.18 -10.70 4.34
N PHE A 676 26.24 -11.39 4.77
CA PHE A 676 26.21 -12.28 5.93
C PHE A 676 26.81 -11.65 7.20
N SER A 677 26.82 -10.31 7.28
CA SER A 677 27.37 -9.59 8.44
C SER A 677 26.50 -9.76 9.70
N PRO A 678 27.03 -9.46 10.89
CA PRO A 678 26.24 -9.45 12.12
C PRO A 678 25.01 -8.53 12.07
N ALA A 679 25.08 -7.41 11.33
CA ALA A 679 23.96 -6.50 11.15
C ALA A 679 22.82 -7.16 10.36
N SER A 680 23.15 -7.78 9.22
CA SER A 680 22.19 -8.54 8.40
C SER A 680 21.61 -9.72 9.19
N ILE A 681 22.44 -10.48 9.90
CA ILE A 681 22.00 -11.60 10.75
C ILE A 681 21.02 -11.13 11.83
N ALA A 682 21.28 -10.00 12.49
CA ALA A 682 20.42 -9.49 13.55
C ALA A 682 19.01 -9.14 13.02
N PHE A 683 18.95 -8.51 11.84
CA PHE A 683 17.67 -8.21 11.19
C PHE A 683 16.91 -9.48 10.81
N TRP A 684 17.57 -10.40 10.08
CA TRP A 684 16.92 -11.59 9.56
C TRP A 684 16.49 -12.60 10.65
N LYS A 685 17.19 -12.65 11.78
CA LYS A 685 16.76 -13.42 12.97
C LYS A 685 15.37 -13.00 13.45
N GLU A 686 15.17 -11.70 13.62
CA GLU A 686 13.92 -11.15 14.13
C GLU A 686 12.79 -11.30 13.09
N VAL A 687 13.06 -11.03 11.80
CA VAL A 687 12.09 -11.24 10.70
C VAL A 687 11.55 -12.67 10.68
N HIS A 688 12.43 -13.67 10.71
CA HIS A 688 11.99 -15.07 10.67
C HIS A 688 11.29 -15.50 11.96
N LYS A 689 11.73 -15.01 13.13
CA LYS A 689 11.07 -15.30 14.42
C LYS A 689 9.67 -14.71 14.47
N GLU A 690 9.50 -13.46 14.06
CA GLU A 690 8.20 -12.80 14.04
C GLU A 690 7.23 -13.53 13.11
N MET A 691 7.66 -13.89 11.90
CA MET A 691 6.82 -14.64 10.95
C MET A 691 6.44 -16.04 11.48
N ALA A 692 7.39 -16.75 12.10
CA ALA A 692 7.11 -18.02 12.76
C ALA A 692 6.06 -17.86 13.88
N GLY A 693 6.09 -16.74 14.62
CA GLY A 693 5.07 -16.39 15.60
C GLY A 693 3.68 -16.25 14.99
N LEU A 694 3.55 -15.55 13.86
CA LEU A 694 2.27 -15.40 13.15
C LEU A 694 1.70 -16.74 12.69
N MET A 695 2.55 -17.65 12.20
CA MET A 695 2.12 -19.00 11.83
C MET A 695 1.61 -19.78 13.06
N GLN A 696 2.35 -19.72 14.17
CA GLN A 696 1.99 -20.39 15.43
C GLN A 696 0.67 -19.85 16.01
N GLU A 697 0.47 -18.52 15.99
CA GLU A 697 -0.77 -17.84 16.39
C GLU A 697 -1.98 -18.29 15.54
N SER A 698 -1.72 -18.61 14.27
CA SER A 698 -2.74 -19.07 13.31
C SER A 698 -3.03 -20.57 13.39
N GLY A 699 -2.39 -21.28 14.33
CA GLY A 699 -2.57 -22.72 14.53
C GLY A 699 -1.77 -23.63 13.60
N ILE A 700 -0.88 -23.07 12.76
CA ILE A 700 0.01 -23.84 11.87
C ILE A 700 1.35 -24.07 12.58
N VAL A 701 1.92 -25.28 12.43
CA VAL A 701 3.32 -25.53 12.85
C VAL A 701 4.24 -24.66 11.99
N PRO A 702 5.01 -23.72 12.57
CA PRO A 702 5.84 -22.80 11.80
C PRO A 702 6.72 -23.55 10.81
N TYR A 703 6.76 -23.05 9.58
CA TYR A 703 7.57 -23.61 8.51
C TYR A 703 8.22 -22.46 7.74
N MET A 704 9.50 -22.24 8.01
CA MET A 704 10.28 -21.18 7.40
C MET A 704 11.08 -21.70 6.21
N GLN A 705 11.09 -20.94 5.12
CA GLN A 705 12.02 -21.12 4.01
C GLN A 705 13.04 -19.99 4.00
N LEU A 706 14.30 -20.40 3.97
CA LEU A 706 15.43 -19.55 3.59
C LEU A 706 15.45 -19.48 2.05
N GLY A 707 14.77 -18.48 1.49
CA GLY A 707 14.66 -18.25 0.06
C GLY A 707 15.94 -17.60 -0.45
N GLU A 708 16.59 -18.19 -1.46
CA GLU A 708 17.78 -17.61 -2.09
C GLU A 708 18.84 -17.04 -1.12
N VAL A 709 19.11 -17.74 -0.02
CA VAL A 709 20.20 -17.41 0.91
C VAL A 709 21.53 -17.80 0.25
N GLN A 710 22.05 -16.90 -0.60
CA GLN A 710 23.24 -17.13 -1.42
C GLN A 710 24.01 -15.82 -1.68
N TRP A 711 25.25 -15.96 -2.16
CA TRP A 711 25.96 -14.84 -2.74
C TRP A 711 25.38 -14.48 -4.11
N TRP A 712 25.35 -13.20 -4.44
CA TRP A 712 24.92 -12.78 -5.76
C TRP A 712 25.88 -13.34 -6.84
N TYR A 713 25.27 -13.94 -7.86
CA TYR A 713 25.93 -14.89 -8.76
C TYR A 713 26.38 -14.27 -10.09
N PHE A 714 26.10 -12.98 -10.32
CA PHE A 714 26.58 -12.24 -11.49
C PHE A 714 27.68 -11.23 -11.14
N PRO A 715 28.77 -11.18 -11.93
CA PRO A 715 29.85 -10.22 -11.73
C PRO A 715 29.45 -8.82 -12.24
N SER A 716 30.13 -7.80 -11.73
CA SER A 716 30.23 -6.49 -12.36
C SER A 716 31.47 -6.41 -13.24
N GLY A 717 31.76 -5.24 -13.83
CA GLY A 717 33.04 -5.01 -14.51
C GLY A 717 34.28 -5.19 -13.61
N GLY A 718 34.10 -5.21 -12.28
CA GLY A 718 35.18 -5.39 -11.30
C GLY A 718 35.34 -6.82 -10.75
N GLY A 719 34.36 -7.73 -10.95
CA GLY A 719 34.40 -9.10 -10.42
C GLY A 719 33.13 -9.51 -9.68
N MET A 720 33.21 -10.59 -8.90
CA MET A 720 32.10 -11.13 -8.10
C MET A 720 31.81 -10.30 -6.82
N PRO A 721 30.58 -10.25 -6.29
CA PRO A 721 30.18 -9.37 -5.18
C PRO A 721 30.43 -9.93 -3.77
N PHE A 722 31.60 -10.48 -3.52
CA PHE A 722 31.93 -11.15 -2.24
C PHE A 722 32.73 -10.26 -1.26
N TYR A 723 32.90 -8.97 -1.56
CA TYR A 723 33.97 -8.13 -1.01
C TYR A 723 33.48 -7.07 -0.02
N ASP A 724 32.38 -7.34 0.70
CA ASP A 724 31.98 -6.47 1.80
C ASP A 724 33.03 -6.48 2.94
N ALA A 725 33.02 -5.42 3.76
CA ALA A 725 34.06 -5.19 4.77
C ALA A 725 34.10 -6.30 5.84
N TYR A 726 32.94 -6.89 6.20
CA TYR A 726 32.88 -7.97 7.17
C TYR A 726 33.56 -9.22 6.60
N THR A 727 33.20 -9.58 5.37
CA THR A 727 33.70 -10.78 4.68
C THR A 727 35.21 -10.72 4.46
N THR A 728 35.72 -9.62 3.91
CA THR A 728 37.16 -9.45 3.64
C THR A 728 37.99 -9.39 4.91
N SER A 729 37.49 -8.74 5.97
CA SER A 729 38.19 -8.67 7.26
C SER A 729 38.27 -10.03 7.94
N LEU A 730 37.18 -10.81 7.91
CA LEU A 730 37.15 -12.15 8.48
C LEU A 730 38.03 -13.12 7.67
N PHE A 731 38.05 -13.00 6.34
CA PHE A 731 38.98 -13.77 5.50
C PHE A 731 40.44 -13.47 5.87
N GLN A 732 40.81 -12.18 5.95
CA GLN A 732 42.15 -11.74 6.33
C GLN A 732 42.55 -12.25 7.72
N ALA A 733 41.63 -12.23 8.68
CA ALA A 733 41.88 -12.76 10.03
C ALA A 733 42.08 -14.29 10.04
N THR A 734 41.40 -15.01 9.14
CA THR A 734 41.45 -16.48 9.07
C THR A 734 42.70 -16.98 8.35
N TYR A 735 43.07 -16.35 7.23
CA TYR A 735 44.14 -16.84 6.33
C TYR A 735 45.40 -15.98 6.35
N GLY A 736 45.41 -14.83 7.05
CA GLY A 736 46.58 -13.97 7.15
C GLY A 736 46.93 -13.21 5.87
N ARG A 737 46.07 -13.25 4.83
CA ARG A 737 46.24 -12.53 3.57
C ARG A 737 44.92 -11.92 3.06
N PRO A 738 44.99 -10.90 2.18
CA PRO A 738 43.79 -10.37 1.54
C PRO A 738 43.12 -11.44 0.66
N MET A 739 41.81 -11.32 0.52
CA MET A 739 41.02 -12.18 -0.38
C MET A 739 41.40 -11.90 -1.84
N GLY A 740 41.61 -12.95 -2.63
CA GLY A 740 41.89 -12.83 -4.06
C GLY A 740 40.66 -12.30 -4.80
N VAL A 741 40.86 -11.50 -5.84
CA VAL A 741 39.77 -10.96 -6.67
C VAL A 741 39.31 -12.03 -7.67
N ILE A 742 38.06 -12.47 -7.54
CA ILE A 742 37.43 -13.46 -8.41
C ILE A 742 36.75 -12.69 -9.56
N PRO A 743 37.23 -12.84 -10.81
CA PRO A 743 36.82 -11.97 -11.91
C PRO A 743 35.42 -12.27 -12.44
N SER A 744 34.94 -13.51 -12.30
CA SER A 744 33.59 -13.91 -12.74
C SER A 744 33.20 -15.26 -12.15
N GLN A 745 31.94 -15.63 -12.34
CA GLN A 745 31.37 -16.94 -12.00
C GLN A 745 32.02 -18.11 -12.76
N PHE A 746 32.81 -17.84 -13.81
CA PHE A 746 33.52 -18.83 -14.62
C PHE A 746 34.99 -19.02 -14.19
N ALA A 747 35.45 -18.35 -13.13
CA ALA A 747 36.79 -18.55 -12.62
C ALA A 747 37.01 -20.00 -12.18
N ASP A 748 38.22 -20.52 -12.39
CA ASP A 748 38.61 -21.86 -11.92
C ASP A 748 38.67 -21.87 -10.38
N PRO A 749 37.84 -22.67 -9.68
CA PRO A 749 37.86 -22.76 -8.23
C PRO A 749 39.22 -23.16 -7.67
N ALA A 750 40.03 -23.92 -8.43
CA ALA A 750 41.36 -24.34 -8.01
C ALA A 750 42.34 -23.16 -7.86
N ALA A 751 42.07 -22.02 -8.49
CA ALA A 751 42.86 -20.80 -8.34
C ALA A 751 42.54 -20.02 -7.04
N PHE A 752 41.44 -20.34 -6.35
CA PHE A 752 40.95 -19.65 -5.16
C PHE A 752 40.56 -20.63 -4.03
N PRO A 753 41.46 -21.55 -3.62
CA PRO A 753 41.09 -22.66 -2.76
C PRO A 753 40.62 -22.23 -1.36
N GLU A 754 41.20 -21.16 -0.80
CA GLU A 754 40.83 -20.65 0.53
C GLU A 754 39.50 -19.89 0.47
N GLU A 755 39.26 -19.12 -0.58
CA GLU A 755 38.00 -18.40 -0.82
C GLU A 755 36.84 -19.38 -1.01
N VAL A 756 37.05 -20.42 -1.83
CA VAL A 756 36.06 -21.48 -2.09
C VAL A 756 35.77 -22.29 -0.82
N ALA A 757 36.76 -22.48 0.06
CA ALA A 757 36.53 -23.09 1.36
C ALA A 757 35.82 -22.15 2.35
N PHE A 758 36.06 -20.85 2.27
CA PHE A 758 35.59 -19.85 3.22
C PHE A 758 34.17 -19.36 2.95
N LEU A 759 33.86 -18.91 1.73
CA LEU A 759 32.60 -18.23 1.41
C LEU A 759 31.34 -19.05 1.72
N PRO A 760 31.29 -20.38 1.50
CA PRO A 760 30.14 -21.20 1.91
C PRO A 760 29.94 -21.22 3.43
N THR A 761 31.00 -21.06 4.23
CA THR A 761 30.89 -21.11 5.69
C THR A 761 30.08 -19.94 6.24
N LEU A 762 30.08 -18.79 5.54
CA LEU A 762 29.27 -17.63 5.94
C LEU A 762 27.78 -17.88 5.70
N ILE A 763 27.41 -18.48 4.56
CA ILE A 763 26.04 -18.94 4.29
C ILE A 763 25.58 -19.95 5.35
N GLY A 764 26.44 -20.92 5.64
CA GLY A 764 26.18 -21.95 6.65
C GLY A 764 25.97 -21.36 8.04
N ALA A 765 26.86 -20.47 8.47
CA ALA A 765 26.78 -19.80 9.77
C ALA A 765 25.55 -18.90 9.87
N PHE A 766 25.21 -18.16 8.80
CA PHE A 766 23.98 -17.37 8.72
C PHE A 766 22.75 -18.25 8.92
N THR A 767 22.63 -19.31 8.10
CA THR A 767 21.52 -20.26 8.14
C THR A 767 21.36 -20.87 9.54
N ALA A 768 22.44 -21.40 10.11
CA ALA A 768 22.42 -22.03 11.42
C ALA A 768 21.98 -21.05 12.53
N GLN A 769 22.43 -19.80 12.47
CA GLN A 769 22.09 -18.78 13.46
C GLN A 769 20.63 -18.31 13.37
N VAL A 770 20.09 -18.12 12.16
CA VAL A 770 18.68 -17.77 11.97
C VAL A 770 17.79 -18.93 12.44
N VAL A 771 18.08 -20.15 11.99
CA VAL A 771 17.32 -21.35 12.38
C VAL A 771 17.38 -21.60 13.88
N GLY A 772 18.58 -21.49 14.48
CA GLY A 772 18.75 -21.65 15.92
C GLY A 772 17.96 -20.60 16.71
N HIS A 773 17.95 -19.35 16.25
CA HIS A 773 17.17 -18.28 16.88
C HIS A 773 15.66 -18.52 16.81
N VAL A 774 15.14 -18.93 15.65
CA VAL A 774 13.71 -19.26 15.49
C VAL A 774 13.33 -20.47 16.34
N ARG A 775 14.11 -21.56 16.30
CA ARG A 775 13.83 -22.79 17.07
C ARG A 775 13.98 -22.60 18.59
N ALA A 776 14.74 -21.60 19.04
CA ALA A 776 14.77 -21.24 20.46
C ALA A 776 13.42 -20.69 20.94
N ALA A 777 12.68 -19.98 20.08
CA ALA A 777 11.32 -19.51 20.37
C ALA A 777 10.24 -20.55 20.01
N TYR A 778 10.43 -21.30 18.92
CA TYR A 778 9.48 -22.26 18.37
C TYR A 778 10.17 -23.61 18.08
N PRO A 779 10.33 -24.50 19.08
CA PRO A 779 11.15 -25.71 18.96
C PRO A 779 10.75 -26.67 17.83
N ASN A 780 9.47 -26.68 17.46
CA ASN A 780 8.93 -27.54 16.39
C ASN A 780 8.95 -26.87 15.01
N CYS A 781 9.57 -25.69 14.86
CA CYS A 781 9.65 -24.99 13.59
C CYS A 781 10.38 -25.85 12.55
N ARG A 782 9.69 -26.13 11.44
CA ARG A 782 10.24 -26.76 10.25
C ARG A 782 11.01 -25.73 9.43
N VAL A 783 12.06 -26.17 8.75
CA VAL A 783 12.91 -25.30 7.93
C VAL A 783 13.24 -25.96 6.60
N GLU A 784 13.10 -25.21 5.52
CA GLU A 784 13.61 -25.57 4.20
C GLU A 784 14.50 -24.47 3.61
N VAL A 785 15.30 -24.84 2.61
CA VAL A 785 16.09 -23.90 1.82
C VAL A 785 15.67 -24.01 0.35
N LEU A 786 15.65 -22.88 -0.35
CA LEU A 786 15.48 -22.84 -1.80
C LEU A 786 16.85 -22.72 -2.46
N TYR A 787 17.18 -23.68 -3.33
CA TYR A 787 18.43 -23.69 -4.08
C TYR A 787 18.17 -23.61 -5.59
N PRO A 788 18.42 -22.45 -6.23
CA PRO A 788 18.30 -22.30 -7.67
C PRO A 788 19.53 -22.90 -8.36
N THR A 789 19.34 -24.03 -9.03
CA THR A 789 20.45 -24.79 -9.64
C THR A 789 20.97 -24.18 -10.93
N ASP A 790 20.16 -23.36 -11.59
CA ASP A 790 20.45 -22.74 -12.88
C ASP A 790 21.46 -21.60 -12.76
N VAL A 791 21.30 -20.74 -11.77
CA VAL A 791 22.25 -19.66 -11.47
C VAL A 791 23.52 -20.15 -10.77
N ASN A 792 23.49 -21.38 -10.27
CA ASN A 792 24.61 -22.06 -9.62
C ASN A 792 25.26 -23.15 -10.50
N ASN A 793 25.00 -23.18 -11.81
CA ASN A 793 25.51 -24.19 -12.75
C ASN A 793 26.96 -23.94 -13.22
N THR A 794 27.79 -23.24 -12.43
CA THR A 794 29.23 -23.12 -12.69
C THR A 794 30.03 -23.86 -11.61
N ALA A 795 31.26 -24.27 -11.96
CA ALA A 795 32.13 -24.94 -11.01
C ALA A 795 32.34 -24.12 -9.73
N LEU A 796 32.47 -22.79 -9.86
CA LEU A 796 32.64 -21.88 -8.74
C LEU A 796 31.34 -21.69 -7.93
N ASN A 797 30.24 -21.26 -8.58
CA ASN A 797 29.01 -20.93 -7.86
C ASN A 797 28.41 -22.16 -7.15
N SER A 798 28.48 -23.34 -7.78
CA SER A 798 28.00 -24.59 -7.17
C SER A 798 28.71 -24.96 -5.86
N MET A 799 29.96 -24.51 -5.69
CA MET A 799 30.73 -24.69 -4.46
C MET A 799 30.47 -23.55 -3.47
N ILE A 800 30.52 -22.30 -3.93
CA ILE A 800 30.37 -21.09 -3.09
C ILE A 800 28.98 -21.01 -2.45
N ASN A 801 27.92 -21.35 -3.19
CA ASN A 801 26.54 -21.16 -2.77
C ASN A 801 25.86 -22.42 -2.20
N TYR A 802 26.62 -23.50 -1.91
CA TYR A 802 26.06 -24.70 -1.27
C TYR A 802 26.88 -25.11 -0.02
N PRO A 803 26.49 -24.71 1.20
CA PRO A 803 27.18 -25.11 2.43
C PRO A 803 26.89 -26.57 2.80
N VAL A 804 27.70 -27.50 2.26
CA VAL A 804 27.50 -28.96 2.37
C VAL A 804 27.36 -29.51 3.80
N GLY A 805 27.94 -28.84 4.81
CA GLY A 805 27.84 -29.26 6.22
C GLY A 805 26.59 -28.75 6.96
N GLU A 806 25.91 -27.75 6.41
CA GLU A 806 24.73 -27.13 7.01
C GLU A 806 23.44 -27.53 6.28
N TRP A 807 23.46 -27.58 4.95
CA TRP A 807 22.30 -27.95 4.15
C TRP A 807 22.23 -29.46 3.91
N THR A 808 21.86 -30.18 4.97
CA THR A 808 21.76 -31.64 4.99
C THR A 808 20.38 -32.12 5.45
N PRO A 809 19.99 -33.37 5.12
CA PRO A 809 18.73 -33.95 5.60
C PRO A 809 18.64 -34.07 7.14
N ALA A 810 19.75 -33.95 7.87
CA ALA A 810 19.78 -33.99 9.33
C ALA A 810 19.42 -32.64 9.97
N LYS A 811 19.62 -31.52 9.26
CA LYS A 811 19.43 -30.16 9.77
C LYS A 811 18.20 -29.47 9.18
N LEU A 812 17.82 -29.86 7.97
CA LEU A 812 16.69 -29.31 7.21
C LEU A 812 15.56 -30.33 7.04
N ASP A 813 14.33 -29.83 7.04
CA ASP A 813 13.12 -30.61 6.82
C ASP A 813 12.86 -30.86 5.33
N ASN A 814 13.33 -29.97 4.44
CA ASN A 814 13.18 -30.12 2.99
C ASN A 814 14.27 -29.34 2.24
N LEU A 815 14.64 -29.82 1.06
CA LEU A 815 15.40 -29.06 0.07
C LEU A 815 14.49 -28.75 -1.12
N LYS A 816 14.16 -27.46 -1.29
CA LYS A 816 13.44 -26.97 -2.46
C LYS A 816 14.43 -26.55 -3.53
N THR A 817 14.12 -26.89 -4.77
CA THR A 817 14.95 -26.58 -5.95
C THR A 817 14.18 -25.75 -6.95
N GLU A 818 14.91 -24.96 -7.73
CA GLU A 818 14.38 -24.09 -8.78
C GLU A 818 15.34 -24.04 -9.98
N SER A 819 14.80 -23.76 -11.16
CA SER A 819 15.58 -23.59 -12.38
C SER A 819 14.88 -22.74 -13.45
N PHE A 820 14.41 -21.53 -13.11
CA PHE A 820 13.64 -20.70 -14.05
C PHE A 820 14.36 -20.45 -15.37
N SER A 821 15.68 -20.20 -15.35
CA SER A 821 16.46 -19.99 -16.57
C SER A 821 16.50 -21.23 -17.47
N PHE A 822 16.50 -22.44 -16.90
CA PHE A 822 16.43 -23.68 -17.68
C PHE A 822 15.04 -23.87 -18.29
N THR A 823 13.98 -23.53 -17.55
CA THR A 823 12.61 -23.51 -18.05
C THR A 823 12.47 -22.53 -19.23
N PHE A 824 12.99 -21.30 -19.09
CA PHE A 824 12.98 -20.29 -20.14
C PHE A 824 13.82 -20.69 -21.37
N ALA A 825 14.99 -21.29 -21.14
CA ALA A 825 15.83 -21.86 -22.20
C ALA A 825 15.21 -23.10 -22.86
N ARG A 826 14.11 -23.63 -22.30
CA ARG A 826 13.40 -24.84 -22.75
C ARG A 826 14.26 -26.10 -22.65
N ASP A 827 15.21 -26.13 -21.72
CA ASP A 827 16.10 -27.28 -21.50
C ASP A 827 15.54 -28.22 -20.42
N LEU A 828 14.79 -29.22 -20.87
CA LEU A 828 14.21 -30.23 -20.00
C LEU A 828 15.24 -31.19 -19.37
N ASN A 829 16.42 -31.33 -19.97
CA ASN A 829 17.45 -32.18 -19.38
C ASN A 829 18.03 -31.51 -18.14
N LEU A 830 18.35 -30.21 -18.25
CA LEU A 830 18.82 -29.42 -17.11
C LEU A 830 17.73 -29.27 -16.05
N SER A 831 16.48 -29.01 -16.45
CA SER A 831 15.35 -28.96 -15.51
C SER A 831 15.15 -30.30 -14.77
N ARG A 832 15.38 -31.44 -15.44
CA ARG A 832 15.35 -32.75 -14.77
C ARG A 832 16.48 -32.91 -13.76
N LEU A 833 17.70 -32.44 -14.07
CA LEU A 833 18.81 -32.44 -13.12
C LEU A 833 18.48 -31.63 -11.87
N THR A 834 17.77 -30.51 -12.02
CA THR A 834 17.27 -29.70 -10.91
C THR A 834 16.33 -30.50 -10.01
N ILE A 835 15.31 -31.14 -10.58
CA ILE A 835 14.35 -31.98 -9.83
C ILE A 835 15.08 -33.15 -9.13
N ASP A 836 16.12 -33.70 -9.76
CA ASP A 836 16.95 -34.78 -9.20
C ASP A 836 17.98 -34.29 -8.15
N HIS A 837 18.29 -32.99 -8.09
CA HIS A 837 19.40 -32.45 -7.29
C HIS A 837 19.29 -32.82 -5.81
N GLY A 838 18.09 -32.80 -5.24
CA GLY A 838 17.90 -33.20 -3.84
C GLY A 838 18.27 -34.65 -3.55
N ALA A 839 18.12 -35.57 -4.52
CA ALA A 839 18.57 -36.95 -4.35
C ALA A 839 20.10 -37.02 -4.30
N VAL A 840 20.78 -36.24 -5.14
CA VAL A 840 22.25 -36.13 -5.16
C VAL A 840 22.77 -35.62 -3.80
N ARG A 841 22.00 -34.75 -3.13
CA ARG A 841 22.29 -34.22 -1.78
C ARG A 841 21.79 -35.11 -0.63
N GLY A 842 21.25 -36.29 -0.92
CA GLY A 842 20.81 -37.27 0.07
C GLY A 842 19.43 -37.03 0.68
N PHE A 843 18.66 -36.06 0.17
CA PHE A 843 17.29 -35.82 0.65
C PHE A 843 16.32 -36.89 0.12
N PRO A 844 15.53 -37.55 0.99
CA PRO A 844 14.51 -38.50 0.54
C PRO A 844 13.38 -37.80 -0.22
N ARG A 845 12.60 -38.55 -1.00
CA ARG A 845 11.45 -38.02 -1.78
C ARG A 845 10.49 -37.15 -0.95
N SER A 846 10.23 -37.53 0.29
CA SER A 846 9.36 -36.80 1.23
C SER A 846 9.97 -35.51 1.78
N ARG A 847 11.21 -35.17 1.42
CA ARG A 847 11.94 -33.97 1.84
C ARG A 847 12.57 -33.24 0.64
N ARG A 848 11.92 -33.34 -0.53
CA ARG A 848 12.31 -32.64 -1.76
C ARG A 848 11.10 -31.91 -2.31
N SER A 849 11.29 -30.67 -2.74
CA SER A 849 10.27 -29.87 -3.39
C SER A 849 10.82 -29.18 -4.62
N PHE A 850 9.95 -28.80 -5.54
CA PHE A 850 10.34 -28.13 -6.78
C PHE A 850 9.46 -26.91 -7.04
N LEU A 851 10.11 -25.75 -7.26
CA LEU A 851 9.46 -24.50 -7.65
C LEU A 851 9.57 -24.36 -9.18
N VAL A 852 8.44 -24.17 -9.83
CA VAL A 852 8.30 -24.14 -11.30
C VAL A 852 7.94 -22.74 -11.76
N GLY A 853 8.74 -22.16 -12.65
CA GLY A 853 8.46 -20.86 -13.24
C GLY A 853 7.39 -20.99 -14.34
N ILE A 854 6.31 -20.22 -14.24
CA ILE A 854 5.18 -20.27 -15.18
C ILE A 854 4.95 -18.94 -15.90
N ASN A 855 5.93 -18.06 -15.98
CA ASN A 855 5.75 -16.71 -16.52
C ASN A 855 5.56 -16.69 -18.05
N ASP A 856 6.09 -17.68 -18.78
CA ASP A 856 5.93 -17.82 -20.24
C ASP A 856 5.14 -19.10 -20.55
N PRO A 857 3.91 -18.99 -21.11
CA PRO A 857 3.08 -20.14 -21.42
C PRO A 857 3.66 -21.07 -22.49
N LEU A 858 4.66 -20.60 -23.26
CA LEU A 858 5.34 -21.39 -24.29
C LEU A 858 6.53 -22.21 -23.77
N THR A 859 6.85 -22.11 -22.48
CA THR A 859 7.91 -22.90 -21.85
C THR A 859 7.41 -24.32 -21.51
N PRO A 860 8.31 -25.31 -21.34
CA PRO A 860 7.91 -26.68 -21.09
C PRO A 860 7.54 -26.96 -19.62
N TRP A 861 7.19 -25.95 -18.81
CA TRP A 861 6.92 -26.06 -17.37
C TRP A 861 5.94 -27.19 -17.01
N MET A 862 4.90 -27.42 -17.82
CA MET A 862 3.95 -28.53 -17.62
C MET A 862 4.61 -29.91 -17.66
N LYS A 863 5.67 -30.06 -18.48
CA LYS A 863 6.45 -31.30 -18.54
C LYS A 863 7.30 -31.45 -17.28
N GLU A 864 7.84 -30.36 -16.74
CA GLU A 864 8.58 -30.38 -15.47
C GLU A 864 7.69 -30.79 -14.30
N VAL A 865 6.47 -30.22 -14.20
CA VAL A 865 5.45 -30.66 -13.22
C VAL A 865 5.19 -32.16 -13.33
N ARG A 866 5.06 -32.70 -14.54
CA ARG A 866 4.84 -34.14 -14.76
C ARG A 866 6.04 -34.98 -14.34
N ILE A 867 7.27 -34.53 -14.60
CA ILE A 867 8.50 -35.20 -14.15
C ILE A 867 8.53 -35.23 -12.62
N ALA A 868 8.31 -34.09 -11.97
CA ALA A 868 8.28 -33.97 -10.51
C ALA A 868 7.20 -34.87 -9.88
N LYS A 869 5.99 -34.89 -10.46
CA LYS A 869 4.90 -35.82 -10.05
C LYS A 869 5.33 -37.28 -10.17
N ALA A 870 5.94 -37.66 -11.29
CA ALA A 870 6.39 -39.03 -11.53
C ALA A 870 7.48 -39.47 -10.54
N GLN A 871 8.29 -38.54 -10.04
CA GLN A 871 9.27 -38.82 -8.98
C GLN A 871 8.64 -38.98 -7.59
N GLY A 872 7.40 -38.53 -7.40
CA GLY A 872 6.72 -38.55 -6.11
C GLY A 872 7.41 -37.70 -5.05
N ILE A 873 7.97 -36.55 -5.45
CA ILE A 873 8.50 -35.58 -4.49
C ILE A 873 7.38 -35.02 -3.60
N GLU A 874 7.76 -34.31 -2.56
CA GLU A 874 6.84 -33.90 -1.51
C GLU A 874 5.82 -32.88 -2.00
N SER A 875 6.29 -31.72 -2.52
CA SER A 875 5.46 -30.63 -3.04
C SER A 875 6.01 -30.08 -4.37
N ILE A 876 5.10 -29.64 -5.24
CA ILE A 876 5.38 -28.96 -6.52
C ILE A 876 4.66 -27.62 -6.50
N VAL A 877 5.42 -26.53 -6.58
CA VAL A 877 4.91 -25.18 -6.41
C VAL A 877 5.03 -24.44 -7.74
N LEU A 878 3.94 -23.88 -8.24
CA LEU A 878 3.98 -23.02 -9.44
C LEU A 878 4.15 -21.56 -9.01
N PHE A 879 5.16 -20.88 -9.53
CA PHE A 879 5.45 -19.48 -9.25
C PHE A 879 4.97 -18.60 -10.41
N ALA A 880 3.90 -17.80 -10.27
CA ALA A 880 3.08 -17.58 -9.05
C ALA A 880 1.56 -17.44 -9.33
N LEU A 881 0.75 -17.42 -8.26
CA LEU A 881 -0.73 -17.37 -8.31
C LEU A 881 -1.26 -16.23 -9.17
N ASP A 882 -0.71 -15.04 -9.03
CA ASP A 882 -1.10 -13.84 -9.76
C ASP A 882 -0.92 -14.02 -11.27
N GLN A 883 0.25 -14.50 -11.70
CA GLN A 883 0.53 -14.83 -13.09
C GLN A 883 -0.36 -15.98 -13.57
N TYR A 884 -0.59 -16.99 -12.72
CA TYR A 884 -1.47 -18.10 -13.05
C TYR A 884 -2.88 -17.61 -13.38
N CYS A 885 -3.38 -16.67 -12.58
CA CYS A 885 -4.68 -16.03 -12.74
C CYS A 885 -4.72 -15.06 -13.93
N LEU A 886 -3.67 -14.26 -14.15
CA LEU A 886 -3.63 -13.26 -15.22
C LEU A 886 -3.52 -13.91 -16.61
N VAL A 887 -2.61 -14.88 -16.76
CA VAL A 887 -2.46 -15.66 -18.00
C VAL A 887 -3.67 -16.56 -18.25
N GLY A 888 -4.33 -17.03 -17.19
CA GLY A 888 -5.53 -17.85 -17.29
C GLY A 888 -5.25 -19.28 -17.72
N TYR A 889 -4.24 -19.90 -17.12
CA TYR A 889 -3.83 -21.26 -17.45
C TYR A 889 -4.97 -22.29 -17.29
N GLU A 890 -5.04 -23.24 -18.22
CA GLU A 890 -6.06 -24.28 -18.18
C GLU A 890 -6.08 -25.01 -16.83
N THR A 891 -7.27 -25.05 -16.21
CA THR A 891 -7.53 -25.64 -14.90
C THR A 891 -8.74 -26.58 -14.97
N PRO A 892 -8.64 -27.84 -14.52
CA PRO A 892 -7.45 -28.50 -13.95
C PRO A 892 -6.34 -28.70 -14.98
N LEU A 893 -5.10 -28.84 -14.51
CA LEU A 893 -3.96 -29.07 -15.39
C LEU A 893 -4.19 -30.28 -16.32
N PRO A 894 -3.98 -30.16 -17.64
CA PRO A 894 -4.22 -31.25 -18.59
C PRO A 894 -3.42 -32.51 -18.29
N ALA A 895 -4.11 -33.65 -18.28
CA ALA A 895 -3.46 -34.95 -18.27
C ALA A 895 -2.58 -35.08 -19.53
N GLY A 896 -1.31 -35.46 -19.35
CA GLY A 896 -0.42 -35.65 -20.50
C GLY A 896 -0.99 -36.71 -21.45
N MET A 897 -0.85 -36.51 -22.76
CA MET A 897 -1.13 -37.55 -23.75
C MET A 897 -0.28 -38.78 -23.41
N ARG A 898 -0.90 -39.87 -22.96
CA ARG A 898 -0.23 -41.17 -22.91
C ARG A 898 0.10 -41.52 -24.36
N ARG A 899 1.38 -41.46 -24.75
CA ARG A 899 1.80 -42.16 -25.96
C ARG A 899 1.52 -43.64 -25.71
N CYS A 900 0.58 -44.22 -26.46
CA CYS A 900 0.44 -45.65 -26.55
C CYS A 900 1.80 -46.18 -27.03
N ALA A 901 2.53 -46.88 -26.15
CA ALA A 901 3.67 -47.67 -26.59
C ALA A 901 3.09 -48.80 -27.44
N VAL A 902 3.11 -48.64 -28.76
CA VAL A 902 2.97 -49.78 -29.66
C VAL A 902 4.23 -50.61 -29.41
N GLN A 903 4.08 -51.68 -28.63
CA GLN A 903 5.06 -52.76 -28.61
C GLN A 903 5.02 -53.39 -30.00
N GLY A 904 6.05 -53.12 -30.79
CA GLY A 904 6.41 -53.89 -31.98
C GLY A 904 7.47 -54.91 -31.62
#